data_AF-A0A9W5Z1N7-F1
#
_entry.id   AF-A0A9W5Z1N7-F1
#
_cell.length_a   1.000
_cell.length_b   1.000
_cell.length_c   1.000
_cell.angle_alpha   90.00
_cell.angle_beta   90.00
_cell.angle_gamma   90.00
#
_symmetry.space_group_name_H-M   'P 1'
#
loop_
_entity.id
_entity.type
_entity.pdbx_description
1 polymer ?
#
loop_
_entity_poly.entity_id
_entity_poly.type
_entity_poly.pdbx_seq_one_letter_code
_entity_poly.pdbx_strand_id
1 'polypeptide(L)'
;MHTFSESNPIPTEVIINIFGELPLPDALHLAATCRRLRQVLNDNTPTIYKRLRKKIPCERYARVLLADQGGLPPYSSSVTIRDLLRLRRNARIVEKAIEVFDRDITPKIRIPLTSIDDEFYGGKPRPLHLLPSERHRFTRSYYQFWSLLLLDRPSRQQRYQRMLLKHLYMVYEMVDLNQPIGDELVSSFADEKRCELAQELTDYLHYLYHDIHGVDYIDFSGHSISMRTRGHAAIWDHCQPDFKKIVCYQWRNPEKKPVKEEEVKLSASLRHIEKIWSGLFPEDTSPVDTQSVRLLANLIPQWSTGDRSEATQLMNDGTLFPDVSEGTARDDLLHRLIHVRGRIVTVQSLTQDTLLWHSCAKALRQLVPKRGTDLRHAIMTQFAGGGMEWPVQVAESVIEYVAVDMRDQRQFHSGRANAAYVQLWCFTIRHIESLTGLKLPARKDLCLRNPHALRQTQREANHRLGLLAKRLGFWSPQVDSLCADADLKPNMKAYLLGRRPKNTYAHPDRWEEKASRKVVDLLKELEERADYQVVTPPLTTEAAPPKRCGLPAFTSHQKDRSSLFLPCIYIDSQSEGENPSSFCILRDMIFTFLGEDMFPAEPHPPGTPHTPIHEDFPMEEQPQLQGVDPVEEGPERQLQGELTPQL
;
A
#
# COMPACT_ATOMS: atom_id res chain seq x y z
N MET A 1 -49.64 -28.90 51.72
CA MET A 1 -48.47 -27.98 51.78
C MET A 1 -47.43 -28.49 50.79
N HIS A 2 -47.39 -27.93 49.58
CA HIS A 2 -46.38 -28.29 48.59
C HIS A 2 -45.06 -27.60 48.94
N THR A 3 -44.05 -28.41 49.22
CA THR A 3 -42.65 -28.00 49.30
C THR A 3 -42.22 -27.51 47.92
N PHE A 4 -41.88 -26.21 47.81
CA PHE A 4 -41.25 -25.69 46.60
C PHE A 4 -39.89 -26.37 46.43
N SER A 5 -39.85 -27.21 45.42
CA SER A 5 -38.71 -27.94 44.90
C SER A 5 -37.55 -27.00 44.57
N GLU A 6 -36.35 -27.49 44.87
CA GLU A 6 -35.03 -26.93 44.58
C GLU A 6 -34.98 -26.28 43.19
N SER A 7 -34.83 -24.96 43.15
CA SER A 7 -34.56 -24.24 41.92
C SER A 7 -33.18 -24.64 41.41
N ASN A 8 -33.16 -25.30 40.24
CA ASN A 8 -31.91 -25.66 39.56
C ASN A 8 -31.00 -24.42 39.45
N PRO A 9 -29.80 -24.45 40.04
CA PRO A 9 -28.93 -23.29 40.06
C PRO A 9 -28.47 -22.93 38.64
N ILE A 10 -28.62 -21.66 38.24
CA ILE A 10 -28.21 -21.14 36.90
C ILE A 10 -26.83 -21.69 36.49
N PRO A 11 -26.62 -22.31 35.32
CA PRO A 11 -25.34 -22.90 34.95
C PRO A 11 -24.16 -21.91 34.98
N THR A 12 -22.96 -22.40 35.31
CA THR A 12 -21.74 -21.59 35.45
C THR A 12 -21.39 -20.87 34.14
N GLU A 13 -21.63 -21.51 33.00
CA GLU A 13 -21.39 -20.97 31.66
C GLU A 13 -22.27 -19.74 31.39
N VAL A 14 -23.53 -19.78 31.85
CA VAL A 14 -24.47 -18.66 31.75
C VAL A 14 -23.98 -17.51 32.62
N ILE A 15 -23.51 -17.77 33.83
CA ILE A 15 -22.94 -16.76 34.72
C ILE A 15 -21.67 -16.12 34.10
N ILE A 16 -20.78 -16.92 33.50
CA ILE A 16 -19.60 -16.42 32.77
C ILE A 16 -20.02 -15.52 31.60
N ASN A 17 -21.06 -15.91 30.86
CA ASN A 17 -21.62 -15.09 29.78
C ASN A 17 -22.12 -13.74 30.31
N ILE A 18 -22.92 -13.75 31.39
CA ILE A 18 -23.42 -12.53 32.03
C ILE A 18 -22.27 -11.62 32.46
N PHE A 19 -21.23 -12.15 33.12
CA PHE A 19 -20.06 -11.35 33.48
C PHE A 19 -19.37 -10.74 32.26
N GLY A 20 -19.24 -11.48 31.16
CA GLY A 20 -18.67 -10.97 29.92
C GLY A 20 -19.49 -9.85 29.28
N GLU A 21 -20.80 -9.81 29.56
CA GLU A 21 -21.69 -8.78 29.03
C GLU A 21 -21.74 -7.48 29.84
N LEU A 22 -21.18 -7.46 31.05
CA LEU A 22 -21.16 -6.27 31.90
C LEU A 22 -19.88 -5.43 31.73
N PRO A 23 -19.94 -4.11 31.98
CA PRO A 23 -18.76 -3.31 32.28
C PRO A 23 -17.97 -3.87 33.48
N LEU A 24 -16.66 -3.64 33.53
CA LEU A 24 -15.81 -4.15 34.62
C LEU A 24 -16.30 -3.77 36.03
N PRO A 25 -16.74 -2.52 36.32
CA PRO A 25 -17.31 -2.19 37.62
C PRO A 25 -18.52 -3.04 37.97
N ASP A 26 -19.45 -3.19 37.03
CA ASP A 26 -20.72 -3.90 37.24
C ASP A 26 -20.51 -5.41 37.39
N ALA A 27 -19.57 -5.99 36.64
CA ALA A 27 -19.14 -7.37 36.84
C ALA A 27 -18.61 -7.59 38.26
N LEU A 28 -17.78 -6.68 38.77
CA LEU A 28 -17.26 -6.78 40.14
C LEU A 28 -18.33 -6.53 41.20
N HIS A 29 -19.30 -5.65 40.94
CA HIS A 29 -20.46 -5.44 41.82
C HIS A 29 -21.37 -6.67 41.84
N LEU A 30 -21.66 -7.28 40.68
CA LEU A 30 -22.42 -8.52 40.58
C LEU A 30 -21.74 -9.66 41.35
N ALA A 31 -20.42 -9.80 41.23
CA ALA A 31 -19.67 -10.79 41.99
C ALA A 31 -19.69 -10.52 43.51
N ALA A 32 -19.98 -9.28 43.94
CA ALA A 32 -20.07 -8.93 45.35
C ALA A 32 -21.43 -9.28 45.98
N THR A 33 -22.49 -9.51 45.19
CA THR A 33 -23.85 -9.70 45.71
C THR A 33 -24.08 -11.06 46.37
N CYS A 34 -23.39 -12.13 45.95
CA CYS A 34 -23.50 -13.44 46.61
C CYS A 34 -22.22 -14.29 46.49
N ARG A 35 -22.05 -15.25 47.41
CA ARG A 35 -20.85 -16.11 47.50
C ARG A 35 -20.63 -16.94 46.23
N ARG A 36 -21.71 -17.44 45.63
CA ARG A 36 -21.66 -18.27 44.41
C ARG A 36 -21.10 -17.50 43.22
N LEU A 37 -21.58 -16.28 42.98
CA LEU A 37 -21.09 -15.43 41.87
C LEU A 37 -19.64 -15.03 42.07
N ARG A 38 -19.23 -14.75 43.32
CA ARG A 38 -17.83 -14.52 43.67
C ARG A 38 -16.96 -15.72 43.35
N GLN A 39 -17.39 -16.92 43.74
CA GLN A 39 -16.66 -18.15 43.47
C GLN A 39 -16.52 -18.40 41.96
N VAL A 40 -17.60 -18.25 41.18
CA VAL A 40 -17.53 -18.38 39.72
C VAL A 40 -16.53 -17.38 39.11
N LEU A 41 -16.52 -16.13 39.59
CA LEU A 41 -15.53 -15.15 39.15
C LEU A 41 -14.10 -15.59 39.52
N ASN A 42 -13.86 -16.07 40.74
CA ASN A 42 -12.55 -16.54 41.20
C ASN A 42 -12.04 -17.68 40.31
N ASP A 43 -12.87 -18.70 40.11
CA ASP A 43 -12.47 -19.94 39.46
C ASP A 43 -12.31 -19.76 37.93
N ASN A 44 -12.96 -18.74 37.36
CA ASN A 44 -13.01 -18.51 35.91
C ASN A 44 -12.47 -17.13 35.48
N THR A 45 -11.64 -16.49 36.31
CA THR A 45 -11.15 -15.11 36.06
C THR A 45 -10.53 -14.92 34.67
N PRO A 46 -9.65 -15.81 34.15
CA PRO A 46 -9.05 -15.64 32.82
C PRO A 46 -10.09 -15.65 31.69
N THR A 47 -11.09 -16.55 31.78
CA THR A 47 -12.16 -16.69 30.78
C THR A 47 -13.07 -15.47 30.78
N ILE A 48 -13.45 -15.00 31.98
CA ILE A 48 -14.29 -13.80 32.16
C ILE A 48 -13.52 -12.56 31.68
N TYR A 49 -12.24 -12.44 32.03
CA TYR A 49 -11.40 -11.33 31.59
C TYR A 49 -11.30 -11.23 30.07
N LYS A 50 -11.15 -12.37 29.37
CA LYS A 50 -11.08 -12.40 27.89
C LYS A 50 -12.29 -11.73 27.22
N ARG A 51 -13.45 -11.72 27.89
CA ARG A 51 -14.66 -11.02 27.44
C ARG A 51 -14.69 -9.57 27.90
N LEU A 52 -14.42 -9.33 29.19
CA LEU A 52 -14.39 -8.00 29.79
C LEU A 52 -13.36 -7.06 29.14
N ARG A 53 -12.22 -7.58 28.67
CA ARG A 53 -11.12 -6.76 28.13
C ARG A 53 -11.53 -5.83 26.99
N LYS A 54 -12.56 -6.20 26.21
CA LYS A 54 -13.08 -5.37 25.11
C LYS A 54 -13.81 -4.11 25.61
N LYS A 55 -14.28 -4.13 26.86
CA LYS A 55 -15.05 -3.05 27.52
C LYS A 55 -14.18 -2.19 28.43
N ILE A 56 -12.89 -2.53 28.60
CA ILE A 56 -11.95 -1.72 29.37
C ILE A 56 -11.34 -0.66 28.44
N PRO A 57 -11.55 0.64 28.69
CA PRO A 57 -10.96 1.69 27.89
C PRO A 57 -9.44 1.57 27.83
N CYS A 58 -8.88 1.57 26.62
CA CYS A 58 -7.44 1.48 26.40
C CYS A 58 -6.78 0.27 27.12
N GLU A 59 -7.45 -0.89 27.16
CA GLU A 59 -7.05 -2.08 27.94
C GLU A 59 -5.57 -2.43 27.84
N ARG A 60 -4.99 -2.39 26.63
CA ARG A 60 -3.57 -2.67 26.42
C ARG A 60 -2.67 -1.78 27.29
N TYR A 61 -2.97 -0.49 27.38
CA TYR A 61 -2.19 0.47 28.16
C TYR A 61 -2.49 0.36 29.66
N ALA A 62 -3.74 0.05 30.02
CA ALA A 62 -4.11 -0.25 31.40
C ALA A 62 -3.37 -1.49 31.93
N ARG A 63 -3.17 -2.51 31.09
CA ARG A 63 -2.39 -3.72 31.42
C ARG A 63 -0.90 -3.45 31.55
N VAL A 64 -0.36 -2.56 30.74
CA VAL A 64 1.03 -2.11 30.87
C VAL A 64 1.24 -1.39 32.20
N LEU A 65 0.37 -0.42 32.54
CA LEU A 65 0.42 0.25 33.84
C LEU A 65 0.28 -0.76 34.99
N LEU A 66 -0.63 -1.73 34.89
CA LEU A 66 -0.80 -2.77 35.89
C LEU A 66 0.49 -3.58 36.12
N ALA A 67 1.20 -3.92 35.05
CA ALA A 67 2.47 -4.64 35.14
C ALA A 67 3.55 -3.79 35.82
N ASP A 68 3.68 -2.52 35.45
CA ASP A 68 4.63 -1.58 36.05
C ASP A 68 4.30 -1.31 37.55
N GLN A 69 3.04 -1.52 37.93
CA GLN A 69 2.54 -1.48 39.30
C GLN A 69 2.82 -2.77 40.11
N GLY A 70 3.54 -3.75 39.55
CA GLY A 70 3.84 -5.05 40.17
C GLY A 70 2.78 -6.13 39.93
N GLY A 71 1.87 -5.92 38.98
CA GLY A 71 0.94 -6.94 38.51
C GLY A 71 1.56 -7.87 37.47
N LEU A 72 0.74 -8.79 36.92
CA LEU A 72 1.20 -9.72 35.90
C LEU A 72 1.60 -9.02 34.59
N PRO A 73 2.56 -9.58 33.81
CA PRO A 73 2.99 -9.02 32.54
C PRO A 73 1.81 -8.79 31.57
N PRO A 74 1.87 -7.74 30.73
CA PRO A 74 0.73 -7.32 29.91
C PRO A 74 0.28 -8.39 28.90
N TYR A 75 1.19 -9.27 28.48
CA TYR A 75 0.92 -10.37 27.54
C TYR A 75 0.46 -11.67 28.21
N SER A 76 0.44 -11.72 29.55
CA SER A 76 -0.07 -12.90 30.25
C SER A 76 -1.57 -13.06 30.00
N SER A 77 -1.98 -14.26 29.61
CA SER A 77 -3.39 -14.64 29.54
C SER A 77 -4.02 -14.86 30.92
N SER A 78 -3.20 -15.00 31.96
CA SER A 78 -3.68 -15.07 33.35
C SER A 78 -3.87 -13.66 33.93
N VAL A 79 -5.04 -13.46 34.53
CA VAL A 79 -5.41 -12.26 35.29
C VAL A 79 -6.05 -12.74 36.57
N THR A 80 -5.62 -12.20 37.70
CA THR A 80 -6.20 -12.51 39.01
C THR A 80 -7.32 -11.52 39.33
N ILE A 81 -8.16 -11.82 40.33
CA ILE A 81 -9.16 -10.84 40.78
C ILE A 81 -8.50 -9.59 41.35
N ARG A 82 -7.35 -9.74 42.01
CA ARG A 82 -6.56 -8.60 42.48
C ARG A 82 -6.19 -7.67 41.32
N ASP A 83 -5.83 -8.24 40.18
CA ASP A 83 -5.57 -7.48 38.96
C ASP A 83 -6.84 -6.80 38.42
N LEU A 84 -7.99 -7.48 38.41
CA LEU A 84 -9.27 -6.88 37.99
C LEU A 84 -9.68 -5.70 38.88
N LEU A 85 -9.54 -5.84 40.20
CA LEU A 85 -9.80 -4.78 41.17
C LEU A 85 -8.87 -3.59 40.95
N ARG A 86 -7.60 -3.86 40.62
CA ARG A 86 -6.61 -2.82 40.34
C ARG A 86 -6.88 -2.11 39.01
N LEU A 87 -7.24 -2.85 37.95
CA LEU A 87 -7.67 -2.27 36.68
C LEU A 87 -8.92 -1.37 36.87
N ARG A 88 -9.91 -1.81 37.66
CA ARG A 88 -11.07 -0.99 38.02
C ARG A 88 -10.66 0.26 38.78
N ARG A 89 -9.76 0.16 39.77
CA ARG A 89 -9.24 1.32 40.51
C ARG A 89 -8.55 2.30 39.57
N ASN A 90 -7.65 1.81 38.72
CA ASN A 90 -6.92 2.65 37.77
C ASN A 90 -7.87 3.34 36.80
N ALA A 91 -8.87 2.63 36.26
CA ALA A 91 -9.92 3.22 35.42
C ALA A 91 -10.67 4.34 36.16
N ARG A 92 -11.09 4.11 37.41
CA ARG A 92 -11.76 5.15 38.22
C ARG A 92 -10.90 6.39 38.45
N ILE A 93 -9.58 6.23 38.63
CA ILE A 93 -8.66 7.37 38.79
C ILE A 93 -8.57 8.17 37.49
N VAL A 94 -8.47 7.50 36.34
CA VAL A 94 -8.47 8.18 35.04
C VAL A 94 -9.80 8.91 34.79
N GLU A 95 -10.93 8.30 35.12
CA GLU A 95 -12.25 8.93 34.98
C GLU A 95 -12.37 10.20 35.81
N LYS A 96 -11.88 10.19 37.07
CA LYS A 96 -11.80 11.41 37.89
C LYS A 96 -10.85 12.45 37.29
N ALA A 97 -9.73 12.02 36.72
CA ALA A 97 -8.79 12.93 36.07
C ALA A 97 -9.40 13.59 34.83
N ILE A 98 -10.29 12.89 34.13
CA ILE A 98 -11.08 13.44 33.03
C ILE A 98 -12.11 14.45 33.55
N GLU A 99 -12.83 14.16 34.65
CA GLU A 99 -13.77 15.11 35.25
C GLU A 99 -13.08 16.43 35.63
N VAL A 100 -11.87 16.35 36.20
CA VAL A 100 -11.05 17.53 36.52
C VAL A 100 -10.60 18.25 35.25
N PHE A 101 -10.18 17.51 34.22
CA PHE A 101 -9.77 18.07 32.94
C PHE A 101 -10.93 18.79 32.22
N ASP A 102 -12.11 18.19 32.22
CA ASP A 102 -13.35 18.76 31.66
C ASP A 102 -13.79 20.02 32.42
N ARG A 103 -13.54 20.09 33.73
CA ARG A 103 -13.84 21.28 34.55
C ARG A 103 -12.81 22.39 34.36
N ASP A 104 -11.52 22.06 34.36
CA ASP A 104 -10.46 23.05 34.55
C ASP A 104 -9.77 23.47 33.25
N ILE A 105 -9.80 22.62 32.22
CA ILE A 105 -9.05 22.82 30.98
C ILE A 105 -10.01 23.03 29.80
N THR A 106 -10.99 22.14 29.61
CA THR A 106 -11.93 22.24 28.47
C THR A 106 -12.60 23.62 28.32
N PRO A 107 -13.04 24.30 29.40
CA PRO A 107 -13.67 25.63 29.29
C PRO A 107 -12.70 26.76 28.93
N LYS A 108 -11.39 26.55 29.09
CA LYS A 108 -10.35 27.56 28.80
C LYS A 108 -9.90 27.54 27.34
N ILE A 109 -10.36 26.56 26.56
CA ILE A 109 -9.98 26.43 25.15
C ILE A 109 -10.80 27.42 24.36
N ARG A 110 -10.11 28.39 23.75
CA ARG A 110 -10.73 29.43 22.93
C ARG A 110 -10.45 29.13 21.46
N ILE A 111 -11.46 28.65 20.75
CA ILE A 111 -11.42 28.52 19.30
C ILE A 111 -12.21 29.69 18.72
N PRO A 112 -11.61 30.59 17.91
CA PRO A 112 -12.30 31.75 17.36
C PRO A 112 -13.17 31.37 16.16
N LEU A 113 -14.49 31.56 16.34
CA LEU A 113 -15.66 31.23 15.50
C LEU A 113 -15.63 31.55 13.98
N THR A 114 -14.52 31.96 13.37
CA THR A 114 -14.57 32.75 12.11
C THR A 114 -13.82 32.19 10.89
N SER A 115 -13.35 30.94 10.84
CA SER A 115 -13.01 30.35 9.50
C SER A 115 -12.86 28.83 9.41
N ILE A 116 -12.62 28.11 10.51
CA ILE A 116 -12.40 26.64 10.51
C ILE A 116 -13.53 25.90 11.27
N ASP A 117 -14.36 26.65 12.00
CA ASP A 117 -15.20 26.12 13.08
C ASP A 117 -16.56 25.57 12.62
N ASP A 118 -17.09 26.05 11.48
CA ASP A 118 -18.42 25.64 11.02
C ASP A 118 -18.45 24.19 10.51
N GLU A 119 -17.33 23.66 10.03
CA GLU A 119 -17.29 22.30 9.48
C GLU A 119 -17.02 21.22 10.53
N PHE A 120 -16.09 21.47 11.48
CA PHE A 120 -15.61 20.38 12.34
C PHE A 120 -16.60 19.98 13.44
N TYR A 121 -17.27 20.95 14.05
CA TYR A 121 -18.31 20.72 15.06
C TYR A 121 -19.72 20.95 14.50
N GLY A 122 -19.87 21.00 13.17
CA GLY A 122 -21.14 21.22 12.48
C GLY A 122 -21.82 22.53 12.87
N GLY A 123 -21.04 23.63 12.95
CA GLY A 123 -21.54 24.97 13.28
C GLY A 123 -21.93 25.18 14.75
N LYS A 124 -21.68 24.19 15.62
CA LYS A 124 -22.01 24.28 17.05
C LYS A 124 -20.79 24.66 17.89
N PRO A 125 -20.98 25.39 19.00
CA PRO A 125 -19.90 25.62 19.95
C PRO A 125 -19.38 24.28 20.46
N ARG A 126 -18.06 24.22 20.65
CA ARG A 126 -17.40 23.03 21.16
C ARG A 126 -18.00 22.59 22.52
N PRO A 127 -18.29 21.29 22.71
CA PRO A 127 -18.74 20.78 24.01
C PRO A 127 -17.73 21.05 25.14
N LEU A 128 -18.23 21.32 26.34
CA LEU A 128 -17.43 21.51 27.57
C LEU A 128 -16.93 20.19 28.18
N HIS A 129 -16.89 19.13 27.39
CA HIS A 129 -16.38 17.82 27.79
C HIS A 129 -15.61 17.18 26.64
N LEU A 130 -14.67 16.30 26.96
CA LEU A 130 -13.93 15.51 25.97
C LEU A 130 -14.87 14.68 25.09
N LEU A 131 -14.74 14.82 23.77
CA LEU A 131 -15.41 13.93 22.81
C LEU A 131 -14.93 12.47 22.97
N PRO A 132 -15.67 11.45 22.48
CA PRO A 132 -15.26 10.05 22.61
C PRO A 132 -13.83 9.75 22.12
N SER A 133 -13.42 10.36 21.00
CA SER A 133 -12.06 10.31 20.43
C SER A 133 -11.02 11.02 21.29
N GLU A 134 -11.34 12.21 21.80
CA GLU A 134 -10.46 12.97 22.71
C GLU A 134 -10.29 12.24 24.04
N ARG A 135 -11.37 11.69 24.60
CA ARG A 135 -11.39 10.86 25.80
C ARG A 135 -10.50 9.64 25.63
N HIS A 136 -10.59 8.94 24.50
CA HIS A 136 -9.71 7.80 24.19
C HIS A 136 -8.23 8.21 24.17
N ARG A 137 -7.90 9.34 23.52
CA ARG A 137 -6.52 9.85 23.49
C ARG A 137 -6.03 10.25 24.88
N PHE A 138 -6.87 10.92 25.67
CA PHE A 138 -6.56 11.28 27.05
C PHE A 138 -6.30 10.03 27.90
N THR A 139 -7.25 9.08 27.95
CA THR A 139 -7.14 7.85 28.74
C THR A 139 -5.87 7.07 28.39
N ARG A 140 -5.56 6.94 27.09
CA ARG A 140 -4.33 6.27 26.63
C ARG A 140 -3.09 6.98 27.16
N SER A 141 -3.00 8.28 26.96
CA SER A 141 -1.80 9.07 27.27
C SER A 141 -1.57 9.17 28.78
N TYR A 142 -2.66 9.28 29.55
CA TYR A 142 -2.64 9.25 31.01
C TYR A 142 -2.10 7.91 31.54
N TYR A 143 -2.56 6.77 31.02
CA TYR A 143 -2.00 5.47 31.43
C TYR A 143 -0.51 5.34 31.11
N GLN A 144 -0.08 5.83 29.95
CA GLN A 144 1.32 5.80 29.55
C GLN A 144 2.19 6.71 30.44
N PHE A 145 1.72 7.93 30.73
CA PHE A 145 2.42 8.86 31.60
C PHE A 145 2.53 8.33 33.04
N TRP A 146 1.42 7.83 33.60
CA TRP A 146 1.42 7.21 34.92
C TRP A 146 2.36 5.98 34.97
N SER A 147 2.38 5.17 33.92
CA SER A 147 3.31 4.04 33.80
C SER A 147 4.77 4.51 33.85
N LEU A 148 5.12 5.59 33.12
CA LEU A 148 6.48 6.13 33.12
C LEU A 148 6.91 6.70 34.47
N LEU A 149 6.00 7.30 35.24
CA LEU A 149 6.28 7.81 36.59
C LEU A 149 6.63 6.71 37.60
N LEU A 150 6.22 5.47 37.33
CA LEU A 150 6.53 4.31 38.19
C LEU A 150 7.87 3.64 37.85
N LEU A 151 8.44 3.94 36.68
CA LEU A 151 9.65 3.30 36.18
C LEU A 151 10.91 4.07 36.59
N ASP A 152 12.00 3.35 36.78
CA ASP A 152 13.34 3.93 36.92
C ASP A 152 13.87 4.42 35.56
N ARG A 153 14.87 5.31 35.59
CA ARG A 153 15.44 5.97 34.41
C ARG A 153 15.85 5.00 33.27
N PRO A 154 16.57 3.89 33.51
CA PRO A 154 16.87 2.90 32.47
C PRO A 154 15.63 2.28 31.83
N SER A 155 14.62 1.90 32.63
CA SER A 155 13.38 1.32 32.12
C SER A 155 12.55 2.34 31.33
N ARG A 156 12.56 3.62 31.74
CA ARG A 156 11.96 4.73 30.99
C ARG A 156 12.60 4.88 29.61
N GLN A 157 13.93 4.89 29.52
CA GLN A 157 14.64 4.96 28.24
C GLN A 157 14.28 3.80 27.30
N GLN A 158 14.26 2.56 27.82
CA GLN A 158 13.83 1.41 27.03
C GLN A 158 12.36 1.55 26.57
N ARG A 159 11.51 2.16 27.40
CA ARG A 159 10.11 2.42 27.05
C ARG A 159 9.99 3.45 25.94
N TYR A 160 10.76 4.54 25.98
CA TYR A 160 10.74 5.58 24.95
C TYR A 160 11.10 5.03 23.57
N GLN A 161 12.11 4.16 23.48
CA GLN A 161 12.53 3.51 22.23
C GLN A 161 11.43 2.67 21.56
N ARG A 162 10.45 2.21 22.33
CA ARG A 162 9.32 1.40 21.83
C ARG A 162 8.06 2.22 21.57
N MET A 163 8.06 3.51 21.91
CA MET A 163 6.92 4.40 21.70
C MET A 163 7.00 5.07 20.32
N LEU A 164 5.84 5.28 19.71
CA LEU A 164 5.77 6.07 18.48
C LEU A 164 5.96 7.55 18.81
N LEU A 165 6.51 8.33 17.88
CA LEU A 165 6.70 9.78 18.03
C LEU A 165 5.41 10.49 18.48
N LYS A 166 4.27 10.18 17.85
CA LYS A 166 2.96 10.73 18.26
C LYS A 166 2.57 10.42 19.70
N HIS A 167 2.97 9.25 20.23
CA HIS A 167 2.65 8.88 21.61
C HIS A 167 3.55 9.63 22.59
N LEU A 168 4.80 9.92 22.22
CA LEU A 168 5.70 10.73 23.03
C LEU A 168 5.18 12.16 23.17
N TYR A 169 4.73 12.79 22.08
CA TYR A 169 4.06 14.11 22.14
C TYR A 169 2.83 14.10 23.05
N MET A 170 1.98 13.07 22.94
CA MET A 170 0.78 12.99 23.76
C MET A 170 1.08 12.76 25.24
N VAL A 171 2.13 12.00 25.56
CA VAL A 171 2.61 11.82 26.94
C VAL A 171 3.26 13.09 27.46
N TYR A 172 3.97 13.83 26.62
CA TYR A 172 4.56 15.13 26.97
C TYR A 172 3.49 16.12 27.40
N GLU A 173 2.37 16.17 26.69
CA GLU A 173 1.23 17.01 27.08
C GLU A 173 0.59 16.60 28.42
N MET A 174 0.85 15.40 28.95
CA MET A 174 0.37 15.01 30.29
C MET A 174 1.24 15.57 31.42
N VAL A 175 2.46 16.04 31.12
CA VAL A 175 3.35 16.69 32.09
C VAL A 175 2.69 17.96 32.65
N ASP A 176 2.03 18.74 31.79
CA ASP A 176 1.42 20.02 32.13
C ASP A 176 0.08 19.88 32.89
N LEU A 177 -0.30 18.66 33.28
CA LEU A 177 -1.51 18.44 34.07
C LEU A 177 -1.29 18.91 35.52
N ASN A 178 -2.00 20.00 35.87
CA ASN A 178 -2.05 20.57 37.23
C ASN A 178 -2.84 19.71 38.25
N GLN A 179 -3.00 18.42 37.99
CA GLN A 179 -3.69 17.47 38.86
C GLN A 179 -2.76 16.31 39.21
N PRO A 180 -2.93 15.66 40.39
CA PRO A 180 -2.18 14.45 40.75
C PRO A 180 -2.34 13.34 39.70
N ILE A 181 -1.25 12.60 39.42
CA ILE A 181 -1.29 11.45 38.53
C ILE A 181 -1.32 10.19 39.38
N GLY A 182 -2.38 9.40 39.22
CA GLY A 182 -2.45 8.12 39.91
C GLY A 182 -2.64 8.24 41.41
N ASP A 183 -1.67 7.70 42.16
CA ASP A 183 -1.63 7.68 43.62
C ASP A 183 -0.62 8.70 44.19
N GLU A 184 -0.16 9.66 43.38
CA GLU A 184 0.75 10.72 43.85
C GLU A 184 0.15 11.49 45.03
N LEU A 185 0.92 11.61 46.10
CA LEU A 185 0.62 12.52 47.20
C LEU A 185 0.94 13.95 46.73
N VAL A 186 0.05 14.89 47.03
CA VAL A 186 0.28 16.33 46.81
C VAL A 186 1.45 16.74 47.72
N SER A 187 2.68 16.64 47.20
CA SER A 187 3.94 16.87 47.90
C SER A 187 4.99 17.35 46.91
N SER A 188 5.96 18.13 47.39
CA SER A 188 7.05 18.68 46.56
C SER A 188 7.87 17.62 45.82
N PHE A 189 7.95 16.39 46.35
CA PHE A 189 8.68 15.28 45.72
C PHE A 189 7.98 14.73 44.47
N ALA A 190 6.65 14.84 44.37
CA ALA A 190 5.93 14.46 43.15
C ALA A 190 6.25 15.42 41.99
N ASP A 191 6.40 16.70 42.31
CA ASP A 191 6.79 17.72 41.32
C ASP A 191 8.23 17.50 40.82
N GLU A 192 9.17 17.08 41.69
CA GLU A 192 10.56 16.80 41.28
C GLU A 192 10.64 15.64 40.27
N LYS A 193 9.96 14.52 40.54
CA LYS A 193 9.92 13.37 39.60
C LYS A 193 9.26 13.71 38.27
N ARG A 194 8.20 14.52 38.31
CA ARG A 194 7.55 15.00 37.08
C ARG A 194 8.47 15.91 36.28
N CYS A 195 9.20 16.83 36.94
CA CYS A 195 10.18 17.69 36.29
C CYS A 195 11.32 16.88 35.67
N GLU A 196 11.84 15.87 36.38
CA GLU A 196 12.87 14.97 35.85
C GLU A 196 12.35 14.22 34.61
N LEU A 197 11.14 13.65 34.69
CA LEU A 197 10.50 12.96 33.57
C LEU A 197 10.25 13.91 32.38
N ALA A 198 9.82 15.13 32.65
CA ALA A 198 9.59 16.16 31.63
C ALA A 198 10.88 16.50 30.88
N GLN A 199 11.97 16.71 31.60
CA GLN A 199 13.27 17.01 31.00
C GLN A 199 13.74 15.84 30.13
N GLU A 200 13.71 14.61 30.65
CA GLU A 200 14.10 13.42 29.90
C GLU A 200 13.27 13.22 28.63
N LEU A 201 11.95 13.41 28.73
CA LEU A 201 11.04 13.25 27.63
C LEU A 201 11.26 14.33 26.57
N THR A 202 11.53 15.58 26.99
CA THR A 202 11.87 16.70 26.10
C THR A 202 13.16 16.43 25.36
N ASP A 203 14.23 16.07 26.07
CA ASP A 203 15.54 15.76 25.48
C ASP A 203 15.43 14.62 24.47
N TYR A 204 14.70 13.55 24.83
CA TYR A 204 14.49 12.41 23.95
C TYR A 204 13.60 12.75 22.75
N LEU A 205 12.55 13.55 22.94
CA LEU A 205 11.71 14.05 21.85
C LEU A 205 12.53 14.88 20.88
N HIS A 206 13.38 15.79 21.37
CA HIS A 206 14.24 16.61 20.53
C HIS A 206 15.20 15.76 19.70
N TYR A 207 15.88 14.82 20.37
CA TYR A 207 16.78 13.87 19.72
C TYR A 207 16.05 13.06 18.64
N LEU A 208 14.94 12.41 19.00
CA LEU A 208 14.20 11.54 18.09
C LEU A 208 13.57 12.31 16.93
N TYR A 209 13.06 13.51 17.18
CA TYR A 209 12.51 14.36 16.14
C TYR A 209 13.56 14.76 15.13
N HIS A 210 14.74 15.19 15.61
CA HIS A 210 15.87 15.50 14.75
C HIS A 210 16.38 14.27 13.99
N ASP A 211 16.46 13.10 14.64
CA ASP A 211 16.86 11.85 13.99
C ASP A 211 15.90 11.44 12.87
N ILE A 212 14.58 11.58 13.08
CA ILE A 212 13.56 11.22 12.09
C ILE A 212 13.46 12.25 10.96
N HIS A 213 13.48 13.55 11.29
CA HIS A 213 13.13 14.62 10.36
C HIS A 213 14.32 15.43 9.84
N GLY A 214 15.50 15.31 10.47
CA GLY A 214 16.72 16.03 10.10
C GLY A 214 16.67 17.53 10.39
N VAL A 215 15.83 17.93 11.34
CA VAL A 215 15.49 19.33 11.66
C VAL A 215 15.23 19.47 13.16
N ASP A 216 15.30 20.71 13.65
CA ASP A 216 15.01 20.98 15.05
C ASP A 216 13.56 20.65 15.39
N TYR A 217 13.38 20.22 16.65
CA TYR A 217 12.09 19.90 17.23
C TYR A 217 11.10 21.04 17.05
N ILE A 218 9.97 20.74 16.40
CA ILE A 218 8.82 21.64 16.40
C ILE A 218 7.98 21.34 17.63
N ASP A 219 7.84 22.35 18.48
CA ASP A 219 6.93 22.27 19.59
C ASP A 219 5.47 22.26 19.11
N PHE A 220 4.75 21.23 19.56
CA PHE A 220 3.30 21.12 19.39
C PHE A 220 2.55 21.38 20.70
N SER A 221 3.27 21.68 21.78
CA SER A 221 2.63 22.04 23.03
C SER A 221 1.66 23.19 22.76
N GLY A 222 0.49 23.15 23.40
CA GLY A 222 -0.58 24.12 23.18
C GLY A 222 -0.25 25.55 23.60
N HIS A 223 1.02 25.97 23.60
CA HIS A 223 1.49 27.35 23.72
C HIS A 223 1.72 28.02 22.35
N SER A 224 1.62 27.27 21.24
CA SER A 224 1.77 27.84 19.90
C SER A 224 0.64 28.82 19.56
N ILE A 225 1.02 30.09 19.33
CA ILE A 225 0.14 31.23 19.03
C ILE A 225 -0.75 30.96 17.79
N SER A 226 -0.29 30.13 16.85
CA SER A 226 -1.02 29.82 15.61
C SER A 226 -2.22 28.90 15.83
N MET A 227 -2.18 28.01 16.83
CA MET A 227 -3.24 27.02 17.07
C MET A 227 -4.27 27.46 18.10
N ARG A 228 -3.99 28.55 18.83
CA ARG A 228 -4.91 29.24 19.75
C ARG A 228 -5.52 28.36 20.87
N THR A 229 -5.07 27.12 21.01
CA THR A 229 -5.29 26.30 22.20
C THR A 229 -4.46 26.83 23.36
N ARG A 230 -4.86 26.59 24.61
CA ARG A 230 -4.03 26.82 25.80
C ARG A 230 -3.71 25.45 26.43
N GLY A 231 -2.71 24.77 25.86
CA GLY A 231 -2.23 23.45 26.28
C GLY A 231 -2.97 22.24 25.66
N HIS A 232 -2.34 21.07 25.74
CA HIS A 232 -2.89 19.76 25.40
C HIS A 232 -3.33 19.60 23.94
N ALA A 233 -2.68 20.29 23.01
CA ALA A 233 -3.07 20.32 21.60
C ALA A 233 -3.14 18.92 20.99
N ALA A 234 -2.25 18.02 21.39
CA ALA A 234 -2.25 16.64 20.89
C ALA A 234 -3.52 15.82 21.26
N ILE A 235 -4.33 16.29 22.21
CA ILE A 235 -5.57 15.63 22.65
C ILE A 235 -6.77 16.03 21.80
N TRP A 236 -6.82 17.28 21.32
CA TRP A 236 -8.01 17.84 20.68
C TRP A 236 -8.23 17.35 19.26
N ASP A 237 -9.48 17.08 18.89
CA ASP A 237 -9.82 16.57 17.55
C ASP A 237 -9.49 17.58 16.45
N HIS A 238 -9.84 18.85 16.63
CA HIS A 238 -9.56 19.93 15.66
C HIS A 238 -8.06 20.18 15.47
N CYS A 239 -7.22 19.82 16.44
CA CYS A 239 -5.76 19.91 16.31
C CYS A 239 -5.13 18.68 15.63
N GLN A 240 -5.85 17.57 15.46
CA GLN A 240 -5.26 16.35 14.90
C GLN A 240 -4.70 16.52 13.47
N PRO A 241 -5.31 17.32 12.56
CA PRO A 241 -4.72 17.58 11.25
C PRO A 241 -3.34 18.23 11.36
N ASP A 242 -3.19 19.26 12.19
CA ASP A 242 -1.91 19.94 12.36
C ASP A 242 -0.92 19.13 13.18
N PHE A 243 -1.40 18.39 14.18
CA PHE A 243 -0.60 17.42 14.92
C PHE A 243 0.01 16.39 13.99
N LYS A 244 -0.80 15.86 13.06
CA LYS A 244 -0.33 14.93 12.02
C LYS A 244 0.73 15.60 11.14
N LYS A 245 0.54 16.86 10.73
CA LYS A 245 1.55 17.60 9.95
C LYS A 245 2.87 17.73 10.71
N ILE A 246 2.83 18.02 12.00
CA ILE A 246 4.03 18.25 12.82
C ILE A 246 4.74 16.95 13.20
N VAL A 247 4.01 15.92 13.63
CA VAL A 247 4.61 14.59 13.87
C VAL A 247 5.15 13.97 12.57
N CYS A 248 4.66 14.40 11.41
CA CYS A 248 5.19 13.98 10.11
C CYS A 248 6.15 15.02 9.49
N TYR A 249 6.44 16.15 10.17
CA TYR A 249 7.20 17.33 9.71
C TYR A 249 6.96 17.70 8.22
N GLN A 250 5.68 17.86 7.84
CA GLN A 250 5.17 18.32 6.53
C GLN A 250 5.17 17.23 5.41
N TRP A 251 4.07 16.86 4.71
CA TRP A 251 3.02 17.70 4.11
C TRP A 251 3.58 19.06 3.66
N ARG A 252 4.66 18.97 2.86
CA ARG A 252 5.47 20.07 2.35
C ARG A 252 4.66 20.99 1.44
N ASN A 253 5.08 22.26 1.41
CA ASN A 253 4.95 23.20 0.30
C ASN A 253 4.45 22.54 -1.01
N PRO A 254 3.22 22.82 -1.49
CA PRO A 254 2.63 22.13 -2.65
C PRO A 254 3.47 22.22 -3.93
N GLU A 255 4.42 23.15 -4.00
CA GLU A 255 5.31 23.33 -5.16
C GLU A 255 6.64 22.56 -5.05
N LYS A 256 6.98 21.95 -3.91
CA LYS A 256 8.30 21.31 -3.68
C LYS A 256 8.20 19.88 -3.12
N LYS A 257 7.76 18.98 -4.02
CA LYS A 257 8.10 17.53 -4.12
C LYS A 257 7.26 16.52 -3.31
N PRO A 258 7.24 15.24 -3.72
CA PRO A 258 6.29 14.66 -4.67
C PRO A 258 5.41 13.60 -3.96
N VAL A 259 4.18 13.45 -4.42
CA VAL A 259 3.22 12.46 -3.94
C VAL A 259 3.84 11.06 -4.01
N LYS A 260 3.74 10.25 -2.93
CA LYS A 260 4.22 8.86 -2.97
C LYS A 260 3.48 8.13 -4.10
N GLU A 261 4.18 7.36 -4.94
CA GLU A 261 3.56 6.67 -6.07
C GLU A 261 2.35 5.79 -5.68
N GLU A 262 2.34 5.23 -4.45
CA GLU A 262 1.15 4.55 -3.93
C GLU A 262 -0.05 5.50 -3.90
N GLU A 263 0.09 6.74 -3.46
CA GLU A 263 -0.95 7.77 -3.44
C GLU A 263 -1.25 8.35 -4.85
N VAL A 264 -0.26 8.54 -5.73
CA VAL A 264 -0.49 8.98 -7.14
C VAL A 264 -1.19 7.91 -7.96
N LYS A 265 -0.81 6.64 -7.80
CA LYS A 265 -1.42 5.54 -8.56
C LYS A 265 -2.69 5.03 -7.90
N LEU A 266 -2.85 5.16 -6.58
CA LEU A 266 -4.16 5.16 -5.95
C LEU A 266 -5.02 6.27 -6.58
N SER A 267 -4.51 7.48 -6.84
CA SER A 267 -5.29 8.52 -7.54
C SER A 267 -5.66 8.13 -8.98
N ALA A 268 -4.79 7.44 -9.72
CA ALA A 268 -5.10 6.97 -11.08
C ALA A 268 -6.13 5.82 -11.05
N SER A 269 -5.98 4.90 -10.11
CA SER A 269 -6.90 3.77 -9.90
C SER A 269 -8.26 4.24 -9.37
N LEU A 270 -8.27 5.24 -8.47
CA LEU A 270 -9.49 5.89 -7.97
C LEU A 270 -10.19 6.68 -9.08
N ARG A 271 -9.43 7.38 -9.95
CA ARG A 271 -9.97 7.99 -11.17
C ARG A 271 -10.56 6.95 -12.12
N HIS A 272 -9.98 5.75 -12.21
CA HIS A 272 -10.55 4.67 -13.00
C HIS A 272 -11.87 4.16 -12.40
N ILE A 273 -11.93 3.98 -11.07
CA ILE A 273 -13.17 3.64 -10.36
C ILE A 273 -14.22 4.73 -10.58
N GLU A 274 -13.87 6.00 -10.40
CA GLU A 274 -14.72 7.15 -10.66
C GLU A 274 -15.23 7.16 -12.10
N LYS A 275 -14.36 6.92 -13.09
CA LYS A 275 -14.72 6.84 -14.51
C LYS A 275 -15.75 5.74 -14.79
N ILE A 276 -15.61 4.57 -14.14
CA ILE A 276 -16.61 3.49 -14.27
C ILE A 276 -17.95 3.95 -13.72
N TRP A 277 -17.98 4.42 -12.47
CA TRP A 277 -19.24 4.74 -11.80
C TRP A 277 -19.93 5.99 -12.36
N SER A 278 -19.18 7.02 -12.75
CA SER A 278 -19.71 8.19 -13.45
C SER A 278 -20.19 7.85 -14.87
N GLY A 279 -19.56 6.86 -15.53
CA GLY A 279 -20.05 6.34 -16.81
C GLY A 279 -21.38 5.59 -16.68
N LEU A 280 -21.57 4.85 -15.59
CA LEU A 280 -22.82 4.14 -15.31
C LEU A 280 -23.94 5.09 -14.87
N PHE A 281 -23.61 6.07 -14.04
CA PHE A 281 -24.51 7.03 -13.40
C PHE A 281 -24.04 8.48 -13.64
N PRO A 282 -24.29 9.04 -14.84
CA PRO A 282 -23.78 10.37 -15.21
C PRO A 282 -24.49 11.54 -14.50
N GLU A 283 -25.79 11.38 -14.18
CA GLU A 283 -26.62 12.47 -13.65
C GLU A 283 -26.92 12.32 -12.15
N ASP A 284 -27.13 11.10 -11.68
CA ASP A 284 -27.46 10.81 -10.29
C ASP A 284 -26.86 9.49 -9.80
N THR A 285 -26.05 9.56 -8.75
CA THR A 285 -25.44 8.39 -8.08
C THR A 285 -26.25 7.89 -6.89
N SER A 286 -27.37 8.53 -6.55
CA SER A 286 -28.27 8.11 -5.46
C SER A 286 -28.74 6.64 -5.56
N PRO A 287 -28.93 6.05 -6.76
CA PRO A 287 -29.36 4.65 -6.88
C PRO A 287 -28.23 3.62 -6.67
N VAL A 288 -26.98 4.07 -6.44
CA VAL A 288 -25.83 3.18 -6.24
C VAL A 288 -25.84 2.65 -4.81
N ASP A 289 -26.25 1.39 -4.66
CA ASP A 289 -26.24 0.71 -3.36
C ASP A 289 -25.02 -0.21 -3.18
N THR A 290 -24.72 -0.51 -1.92
CA THR A 290 -23.54 -1.32 -1.54
C THR A 290 -23.65 -2.77 -2.03
N GLN A 291 -24.85 -3.33 -2.14
CA GLN A 291 -25.03 -4.72 -2.56
C GLN A 291 -24.78 -4.88 -4.06
N SER A 292 -25.30 -3.98 -4.89
CA SER A 292 -25.06 -3.97 -6.34
C SER A 292 -23.57 -3.82 -6.66
N VAL A 293 -22.88 -2.89 -5.98
CA VAL A 293 -21.42 -2.73 -6.11
C VAL A 293 -20.67 -4.02 -5.77
N ARG A 294 -21.14 -4.78 -4.77
CA ARG A 294 -20.51 -6.04 -4.35
C ARG A 294 -20.74 -7.17 -5.33
N LEU A 295 -21.93 -7.27 -5.91
CA LEU A 295 -22.27 -8.29 -6.92
C LEU A 295 -21.50 -8.06 -8.22
N LEU A 296 -21.32 -6.80 -8.62
CA LEU A 296 -20.57 -6.43 -9.82
C LEU A 296 -19.06 -6.44 -9.63
N ALA A 297 -18.57 -6.45 -8.39
CA ALA A 297 -17.15 -6.33 -8.10
C ALA A 297 -16.33 -7.43 -8.78
N ASN A 298 -15.37 -7.02 -9.60
CA ASN A 298 -14.47 -7.89 -10.38
C ASN A 298 -15.07 -8.61 -11.60
N LEU A 299 -16.29 -8.28 -12.02
CA LEU A 299 -16.81 -8.74 -13.31
C LEU A 299 -16.11 -8.01 -14.47
N ILE A 300 -16.00 -8.68 -15.61
CA ILE A 300 -15.47 -8.16 -16.89
C ILE A 300 -16.50 -8.45 -18.01
N PRO A 301 -17.67 -7.80 -18.01
CA PRO A 301 -18.78 -8.14 -18.91
C PRO A 301 -18.45 -7.95 -20.41
N GLN A 302 -17.48 -7.09 -20.73
CA GLN A 302 -17.07 -6.84 -22.11
C GLN A 302 -16.44 -8.08 -22.76
N TRP A 303 -15.72 -8.92 -22.02
CA TRP A 303 -14.99 -10.07 -22.58
C TRP A 303 -15.54 -11.43 -22.12
N SER A 304 -16.24 -11.47 -20.99
CA SER A 304 -16.79 -12.68 -20.39
C SER A 304 -18.29 -12.77 -20.66
N THR A 305 -18.71 -13.73 -21.48
CA THR A 305 -20.12 -13.99 -21.75
C THR A 305 -20.84 -14.48 -20.49
N GLY A 306 -20.15 -15.21 -19.62
CA GLY A 306 -20.65 -15.61 -18.31
C GLY A 306 -20.94 -14.40 -17.42
N ASP A 307 -19.99 -13.46 -17.31
CA ASP A 307 -20.16 -12.24 -16.50
C ASP A 307 -21.28 -11.35 -17.07
N ARG A 308 -21.37 -11.27 -18.40
CA ARG A 308 -22.43 -10.53 -19.08
C ARG A 308 -23.80 -11.12 -18.79
N SER A 309 -23.92 -12.45 -18.87
CA SER A 309 -25.15 -13.16 -18.54
C SER A 309 -25.53 -12.97 -17.06
N GLU A 310 -24.56 -13.06 -16.15
CA GLU A 310 -24.77 -12.85 -14.72
C GLU A 310 -25.25 -11.41 -14.44
N ALA A 311 -24.57 -10.40 -14.98
CA ALA A 311 -24.97 -9.00 -14.82
C ALA A 311 -26.36 -8.72 -15.41
N THR A 312 -26.66 -9.31 -16.58
CA THR A 312 -27.98 -9.21 -17.24
C THR A 312 -29.07 -9.84 -16.38
N GLN A 313 -28.84 -11.04 -15.86
CA GLN A 313 -29.80 -11.74 -15.01
C GLN A 313 -30.08 -10.94 -13.73
N LEU A 314 -29.02 -10.50 -13.03
CA LEU A 314 -29.19 -9.74 -11.78
C LEU A 314 -29.90 -8.38 -12.02
N MET A 315 -29.73 -7.77 -13.20
CA MET A 315 -30.48 -6.58 -13.58
C MET A 315 -31.95 -6.90 -13.84
N ASN A 316 -32.24 -7.97 -14.59
CA ASN A 316 -33.62 -8.37 -14.92
C ASN A 316 -34.42 -8.81 -13.68
N ASP A 317 -33.74 -9.46 -12.74
CA ASP A 317 -34.33 -9.91 -11.47
C ASP A 317 -34.57 -8.75 -10.47
N GLY A 318 -34.27 -7.51 -10.85
CA GLY A 318 -34.40 -6.33 -9.97
C GLY A 318 -33.41 -6.32 -8.80
N THR A 319 -32.40 -7.19 -8.82
CA THR A 319 -31.41 -7.32 -7.73
C THR A 319 -30.33 -6.24 -7.82
N LEU A 320 -29.93 -5.86 -9.03
CA LEU A 320 -29.04 -4.71 -9.24
C LEU A 320 -29.83 -3.41 -9.25
N PHE A 321 -29.35 -2.45 -8.49
CA PHE A 321 -29.84 -1.06 -8.40
C PHE A 321 -31.37 -1.02 -8.23
N PRO A 322 -31.91 -1.49 -7.10
CA PRO A 322 -33.35 -1.61 -6.88
C PRO A 322 -34.08 -0.26 -6.93
N ASP A 323 -33.37 0.84 -6.66
CA ASP A 323 -33.91 2.20 -6.67
C ASP A 323 -33.98 2.82 -8.08
N VAL A 324 -33.48 2.14 -9.11
CA VAL A 324 -33.59 2.59 -10.52
C VAL A 324 -34.96 2.24 -11.06
N SER A 325 -35.69 3.26 -11.52
CA SER A 325 -37.05 3.15 -12.06
C SER A 325 -37.17 2.13 -13.19
N GLU A 326 -38.26 1.36 -13.20
CA GLU A 326 -38.51 0.30 -14.19
C GLU A 326 -38.60 0.83 -15.64
N GLY A 327 -38.11 0.02 -16.59
CA GLY A 327 -38.18 0.29 -18.04
C GLY A 327 -36.86 0.81 -18.62
N THR A 328 -36.94 1.91 -19.38
CA THR A 328 -35.86 2.40 -20.26
C THR A 328 -34.56 2.76 -19.51
N ALA A 329 -34.66 3.28 -18.28
CA ALA A 329 -33.49 3.62 -17.48
C ALA A 329 -32.65 2.40 -17.08
N ARG A 330 -33.30 1.24 -16.85
CA ARG A 330 -32.60 -0.02 -16.53
C ARG A 330 -31.94 -0.63 -17.76
N ASP A 331 -32.61 -0.58 -18.91
CA ASP A 331 -32.05 -1.07 -20.18
C ASP A 331 -30.82 -0.26 -20.60
N ASP A 332 -30.89 1.07 -20.49
CA ASP A 332 -29.75 1.95 -20.77
C ASP A 332 -28.59 1.71 -19.80
N LEU A 333 -28.89 1.53 -18.51
CA LEU A 333 -27.89 1.21 -17.50
C LEU A 333 -27.24 -0.15 -17.77
N LEU A 334 -28.03 -1.17 -18.10
CA LEU A 334 -27.53 -2.49 -18.47
C LEU A 334 -26.63 -2.42 -19.70
N HIS A 335 -27.05 -1.68 -20.73
CA HIS A 335 -26.25 -1.47 -21.94
C HIS A 335 -24.90 -0.83 -21.59
N ARG A 336 -24.85 0.19 -20.72
CA ARG A 336 -23.59 0.78 -20.25
C ARG A 336 -22.75 -0.20 -19.44
N LEU A 337 -23.40 -0.97 -18.55
CA LEU A 337 -22.76 -1.95 -17.67
C LEU A 337 -22.04 -3.07 -18.44
N ILE A 338 -22.68 -3.66 -19.44
CA ILE A 338 -22.09 -4.76 -20.21
C ILE A 338 -20.92 -4.31 -21.11
N HIS A 339 -20.84 -3.01 -21.42
CA HIS A 339 -19.78 -2.40 -22.21
C HIS A 339 -18.68 -1.73 -21.37
N VAL A 340 -18.72 -1.87 -20.05
CA VAL A 340 -17.62 -1.40 -19.18
C VAL A 340 -16.32 -2.07 -19.62
N ARG A 341 -15.32 -1.26 -19.97
CA ARG A 341 -14.00 -1.75 -20.40
C ARG A 341 -13.23 -2.29 -19.20
N GLY A 342 -12.74 -3.52 -19.35
CA GLY A 342 -11.99 -4.20 -18.31
C GLY A 342 -12.85 -4.55 -17.08
N ARG A 343 -12.20 -4.65 -15.94
CA ARG A 343 -12.82 -5.11 -14.70
C ARG A 343 -13.57 -3.99 -13.99
N ILE A 344 -14.73 -4.31 -13.42
CA ILE A 344 -15.43 -3.42 -12.50
C ILE A 344 -14.65 -3.40 -11.18
N VAL A 345 -13.69 -2.48 -11.08
CA VAL A 345 -12.80 -2.32 -9.92
C VAL A 345 -13.53 -1.62 -8.78
N THR A 346 -13.31 -2.10 -7.56
CA THR A 346 -13.78 -1.47 -6.31
C THR A 346 -12.60 -1.15 -5.40
N VAL A 347 -12.81 -0.30 -4.38
CA VAL A 347 -11.77 0.01 -3.37
C VAL A 347 -11.25 -1.25 -2.67
N GLN A 348 -12.13 -2.23 -2.43
CA GLN A 348 -11.71 -3.52 -1.87
C GLN A 348 -10.79 -4.29 -2.83
N SER A 349 -11.17 -4.37 -4.10
CA SER A 349 -10.37 -5.05 -5.14
C SER A 349 -9.01 -4.39 -5.31
N LEU A 350 -8.98 -3.05 -5.34
CA LEU A 350 -7.76 -2.25 -5.40
C LEU A 350 -6.85 -2.51 -4.18
N THR A 351 -7.43 -2.56 -2.97
CA THR A 351 -6.69 -2.87 -1.75
C THR A 351 -6.00 -4.24 -1.84
N GLN A 352 -6.65 -5.24 -2.42
CA GLN A 352 -6.02 -6.54 -2.67
C GLN A 352 -4.91 -6.44 -3.73
N ASP A 353 -5.15 -5.73 -4.82
CA ASP A 353 -4.19 -5.57 -5.92
C ASP A 353 -2.90 -4.87 -5.46
N THR A 354 -2.98 -3.98 -4.46
CA THR A 354 -1.79 -3.33 -3.88
C THR A 354 -0.76 -4.31 -3.33
N LEU A 355 -1.14 -5.55 -2.96
CA LEU A 355 -0.20 -6.57 -2.51
C LEU A 355 0.82 -6.94 -3.61
N LEU A 356 0.36 -6.98 -4.86
CA LEU A 356 1.23 -7.21 -6.03
C LEU A 356 2.11 -5.99 -6.26
N TRP A 357 1.51 -4.81 -6.31
CA TRP A 357 2.18 -3.57 -6.67
C TRP A 357 3.21 -3.11 -5.65
N HIS A 358 2.92 -3.21 -4.36
CA HIS A 358 3.86 -2.86 -3.29
C HIS A 358 5.14 -3.69 -3.37
N SER A 359 4.99 -4.99 -3.65
CA SER A 359 6.12 -5.91 -3.82
C SER A 359 6.97 -5.51 -5.03
N CYS A 360 6.34 -5.24 -6.17
CA CYS A 360 7.02 -4.80 -7.39
C CYS A 360 7.70 -3.43 -7.21
N ALA A 361 7.03 -2.48 -6.56
CA ALA A 361 7.57 -1.15 -6.25
C ALA A 361 8.83 -1.24 -5.39
N LYS A 362 8.84 -2.13 -4.40
CA LYS A 362 10.00 -2.40 -3.55
C LYS A 362 11.20 -2.92 -4.36
N ALA A 363 10.96 -3.78 -5.36
CA ALA A 363 12.01 -4.24 -6.26
C ALA A 363 12.56 -3.11 -7.12
N LEU A 364 11.68 -2.31 -7.75
CA LEU A 364 12.05 -1.17 -8.59
C LEU A 364 12.78 -0.06 -7.83
N ARG A 365 12.48 0.12 -6.54
CA ARG A 365 13.16 1.10 -5.69
C ARG A 365 14.68 0.89 -5.62
N GLN A 366 15.16 -0.32 -5.91
CA GLN A 366 16.59 -0.61 -5.98
C GLN A 366 17.31 0.11 -7.13
N LEU A 367 16.60 0.54 -8.18
CA LEU A 367 17.16 1.25 -9.33
C LEU A 367 17.44 2.74 -9.07
N VAL A 368 16.98 3.25 -7.92
CA VAL A 368 17.04 4.68 -7.60
C VAL A 368 17.59 4.93 -6.19
N PRO A 369 18.11 6.12 -5.89
CA PRO A 369 18.55 6.46 -4.55
C PRO A 369 17.40 6.32 -3.52
N LYS A 370 17.72 5.89 -2.30
CA LYS A 370 16.75 5.71 -1.19
C LYS A 370 16.11 7.03 -0.68
N ARG A 371 16.41 8.17 -1.29
CA ARG A 371 15.86 9.47 -0.88
C ARG A 371 14.36 9.49 -1.15
N GLY A 372 13.58 10.16 -0.30
CA GLY A 372 12.11 10.15 -0.27
C GLY A 372 11.40 10.82 -1.46
N THR A 373 11.91 10.65 -2.68
CA THR A 373 11.24 11.03 -3.93
C THR A 373 10.23 9.96 -4.35
N ASP A 374 9.20 10.41 -5.06
CA ASP A 374 8.23 9.57 -5.77
C ASP A 374 8.97 8.58 -6.66
N LEU A 375 8.53 7.32 -6.68
CA LEU A 375 9.27 6.25 -7.36
C LEU A 375 9.21 6.42 -8.89
N ARG A 376 8.06 6.82 -9.45
CA ARG A 376 7.95 7.13 -10.88
C ARG A 376 8.89 8.28 -11.23
N HIS A 377 8.78 9.42 -10.56
CA HIS A 377 9.64 10.57 -10.82
C HIS A 377 11.14 10.21 -10.64
N ALA A 378 11.48 9.47 -9.59
CA ALA A 378 12.84 9.03 -9.36
C ALA A 378 13.36 8.16 -10.51
N ILE A 379 12.57 7.21 -11.02
CA ILE A 379 12.98 6.36 -12.15
C ILE A 379 13.02 7.17 -13.45
N MET A 380 11.98 7.94 -13.73
CA MET A 380 11.85 8.72 -14.96
C MET A 380 12.91 9.82 -15.09
N THR A 381 13.38 10.39 -13.98
CA THR A 381 14.52 11.34 -14.01
C THR A 381 15.86 10.70 -14.35
N GLN A 382 15.97 9.37 -14.24
CA GLN A 382 17.16 8.63 -14.67
C GLN A 382 17.06 8.17 -16.14
N PHE A 383 15.95 8.44 -16.82
CA PHE A 383 15.79 8.10 -18.22
C PHE A 383 16.56 9.11 -19.08
N ALA A 384 17.67 8.68 -19.68
CA ALA A 384 18.44 9.53 -20.58
C ALA A 384 17.99 9.36 -22.05
N GLY A 385 17.39 8.21 -22.38
CA GLY A 385 17.11 7.84 -23.77
C GLY A 385 18.39 7.68 -24.60
N GLY A 386 18.27 7.12 -25.81
CA GLY A 386 19.40 7.00 -26.74
C GLY A 386 18.99 6.35 -28.07
N GLY A 387 19.40 6.91 -29.21
CA GLY A 387 19.00 6.42 -30.54
C GLY A 387 17.54 6.75 -30.92
N MET A 388 17.20 6.49 -32.18
CA MET A 388 15.89 6.82 -32.78
C MET A 388 14.84 5.71 -32.68
N GLU A 389 15.19 4.57 -32.08
CA GLU A 389 14.32 3.39 -32.01
C GLU A 389 13.88 3.09 -30.57
N TRP A 390 12.73 2.43 -30.42
CA TRP A 390 12.19 2.02 -29.13
C TRP A 390 12.65 0.61 -28.78
N PRO A 391 13.48 0.42 -27.74
CA PRO A 391 13.81 -0.90 -27.26
C PRO A 391 12.57 -1.53 -26.58
N VAL A 392 12.06 -2.60 -27.17
CA VAL A 392 10.93 -3.38 -26.67
C VAL A 392 11.40 -4.80 -26.40
N GLN A 393 11.36 -5.20 -25.13
CA GLN A 393 11.60 -6.56 -24.72
C GLN A 393 10.40 -7.42 -25.12
N VAL A 394 10.63 -8.35 -26.05
CA VAL A 394 9.62 -9.28 -26.59
C VAL A 394 9.75 -10.69 -26.02
N ALA A 395 10.92 -11.02 -25.46
CA ALA A 395 11.17 -12.26 -24.71
C ALA A 395 12.22 -12.04 -23.60
N GLU A 396 12.53 -13.08 -22.82
CA GLU A 396 13.43 -12.96 -21.65
C GLU A 396 14.85 -12.47 -21.99
N SER A 397 15.37 -12.80 -23.18
CA SER A 397 16.69 -12.42 -23.69
C SER A 397 16.63 -11.49 -24.91
N VAL A 398 15.46 -11.29 -25.52
CA VAL A 398 15.31 -10.61 -26.82
C VAL A 398 14.71 -9.22 -26.64
N ILE A 399 15.37 -8.22 -27.25
CA ILE A 399 14.89 -6.85 -27.38
C ILE A 399 14.84 -6.51 -28.87
N GLU A 400 13.69 -6.04 -29.31
CA GLU A 400 13.49 -5.50 -30.66
C GLU A 400 13.46 -3.98 -30.62
N TYR A 401 13.75 -3.39 -31.76
CA TYR A 401 13.83 -1.94 -31.93
C TYR A 401 12.70 -1.52 -32.86
N VAL A 402 11.69 -0.85 -32.31
CA VAL A 402 10.54 -0.37 -33.08
C VAL A 402 10.83 1.04 -33.56
N ALA A 403 10.78 1.25 -34.88
CA ALA A 403 10.79 2.57 -35.49
C ALA A 403 9.40 3.20 -35.39
N VAL A 404 9.30 4.44 -34.91
CA VAL A 404 8.02 5.17 -34.78
C VAL A 404 8.12 6.49 -35.54
N ASP A 405 7.06 6.85 -36.24
CA ASP A 405 6.96 8.07 -37.05
C ASP A 405 7.15 9.35 -36.20
N MET A 406 8.08 10.21 -36.61
CA MET A 406 8.61 11.33 -35.80
C MET A 406 7.80 12.64 -35.91
N ARG A 407 6.50 12.58 -36.22
CA ARG A 407 5.69 13.79 -36.42
C ARG A 407 5.58 14.68 -35.17
N ASP A 408 5.78 14.13 -33.97
CA ASP A 408 5.91 14.91 -32.71
C ASP A 408 7.02 14.37 -31.80
N GLN A 409 8.17 15.05 -31.80
CA GLN A 409 9.36 14.66 -31.05
C GLN A 409 9.13 14.66 -29.52
N ARG A 410 8.23 15.49 -28.97
CA ARG A 410 7.97 15.55 -27.51
C ARG A 410 7.07 14.40 -27.06
N GLN A 411 6.03 14.08 -27.81
CA GLN A 411 5.18 12.91 -27.55
C GLN A 411 5.97 11.60 -27.72
N PHE A 412 6.88 11.56 -28.69
CA PHE A 412 7.77 10.43 -28.90
C PHE A 412 8.65 10.13 -27.68
N HIS A 413 9.31 11.14 -27.09
CA HIS A 413 10.19 10.94 -25.94
C HIS A 413 9.42 10.51 -24.67
N SER A 414 8.24 11.11 -24.43
CA SER A 414 7.42 10.77 -23.26
C SER A 414 6.79 9.38 -23.40
N GLY A 415 6.32 9.01 -24.60
CA GLY A 415 5.81 7.67 -24.92
C GLY A 415 6.89 6.60 -24.75
N ARG A 416 8.09 6.83 -25.29
CA ARG A 416 9.22 5.92 -25.13
C ARG A 416 9.62 5.70 -23.67
N ALA A 417 9.71 6.78 -22.90
CA ALA A 417 10.06 6.70 -21.48
C ALA A 417 8.98 5.94 -20.68
N ASN A 418 7.70 6.14 -21.00
CA ASN A 418 6.61 5.39 -20.38
C ASN A 418 6.63 3.92 -20.79
N ALA A 419 6.88 3.58 -22.05
CA ALA A 419 7.01 2.20 -22.50
C ALA A 419 8.17 1.49 -21.79
N ALA A 420 9.33 2.14 -21.69
CA ALA A 420 10.47 1.65 -20.92
C ALA A 420 10.11 1.45 -19.43
N TYR A 421 9.35 2.39 -18.85
CA TYR A 421 8.87 2.29 -17.47
C TYR A 421 7.95 1.08 -17.25
N VAL A 422 6.97 0.86 -18.13
CA VAL A 422 6.05 -0.29 -18.06
C VAL A 422 6.79 -1.60 -18.21
N GLN A 423 7.80 -1.68 -19.08
CA GLN A 423 8.64 -2.88 -19.22
C GLN A 423 9.35 -3.26 -17.93
N LEU A 424 9.81 -2.28 -17.14
CA LEU A 424 10.37 -2.54 -15.81
C LEU A 424 9.34 -3.16 -14.87
N TRP A 425 8.09 -2.65 -14.85
CA TRP A 425 7.01 -3.25 -14.06
C TRP A 425 6.71 -4.67 -14.50
N CYS A 426 6.58 -4.90 -15.81
CA CYS A 426 6.35 -6.23 -16.38
C CYS A 426 7.45 -7.21 -15.95
N PHE A 427 8.72 -6.79 -16.01
CA PHE A 427 9.84 -7.59 -15.52
C PHE A 427 9.70 -7.93 -14.03
N THR A 428 9.34 -6.95 -13.20
CA THR A 428 9.16 -7.20 -11.77
C THR A 428 8.02 -8.15 -11.46
N ILE A 429 6.93 -8.11 -12.24
CA ILE A 429 5.82 -9.06 -12.10
C ILE A 429 6.28 -10.47 -12.53
N ARG A 430 7.01 -10.61 -13.65
CA ARG A 430 7.56 -11.90 -14.12
C ARG A 430 8.46 -12.57 -13.09
N HIS A 431 9.29 -11.77 -12.40
CA HIS A 431 10.30 -12.24 -11.46
C HIS A 431 9.96 -11.96 -9.99
N ILE A 432 8.68 -11.76 -9.66
CA ILE A 432 8.24 -11.25 -8.35
C ILE A 432 8.75 -12.08 -7.16
N GLU A 433 8.71 -13.41 -7.24
CA GLU A 433 9.16 -14.27 -6.13
C GLU A 433 10.68 -14.19 -5.90
N SER A 434 11.44 -14.05 -6.99
CA SER A 434 12.91 -13.94 -6.95
C SER A 434 13.36 -12.53 -6.58
N LEU A 435 12.59 -11.49 -6.94
CA LEU A 435 12.94 -10.08 -6.70
C LEU A 435 12.50 -9.54 -5.34
N THR A 436 11.55 -10.18 -4.68
CA THR A 436 10.92 -9.61 -3.46
C THR A 436 10.94 -10.56 -2.28
N GLY A 437 11.24 -11.84 -2.50
CA GLY A 437 11.07 -12.92 -1.53
C GLY A 437 9.60 -13.28 -1.24
N LEU A 438 8.64 -12.61 -1.89
CA LEU A 438 7.22 -12.95 -1.81
C LEU A 438 6.98 -14.38 -2.30
N LYS A 439 6.09 -15.11 -1.64
CA LYS A 439 5.62 -16.42 -2.10
C LYS A 439 4.22 -16.29 -2.65
N LEU A 440 4.03 -16.65 -3.91
CA LEU A 440 2.72 -16.65 -4.53
C LEU A 440 1.86 -17.78 -3.93
N PRO A 441 0.54 -17.56 -3.77
CA PRO A 441 -0.36 -18.60 -3.28
C PRO A 441 -0.30 -19.84 -4.18
N ALA A 442 0.10 -20.98 -3.60
CA ALA A 442 0.12 -22.28 -4.27
C ALA A 442 -0.74 -23.28 -3.49
N ARG A 443 -1.34 -24.25 -4.18
CA ARG A 443 -1.96 -25.40 -3.52
C ARG A 443 -0.86 -26.22 -2.81
N LYS A 444 -1.19 -26.77 -1.63
CA LYS A 444 -0.22 -27.45 -0.74
C LYS A 444 0.50 -28.64 -1.40
N ASP A 445 -0.13 -29.26 -2.40
CA ASP A 445 0.37 -30.37 -3.22
C ASP A 445 1.48 -29.95 -4.21
N LEU A 446 1.42 -28.73 -4.75
CA LEU A 446 2.41 -28.19 -5.70
C LEU A 446 3.67 -27.64 -5.01
N CYS A 447 3.56 -27.10 -3.80
CA CYS A 447 4.72 -26.72 -2.98
C CYS A 447 5.68 -27.89 -2.71
N LEU A 448 5.19 -29.12 -2.77
CA LEU A 448 5.95 -30.35 -2.54
C LEU A 448 6.57 -30.93 -3.83
N ARG A 449 6.14 -30.50 -5.03
CA ARG A 449 6.54 -31.16 -6.29
C ARG A 449 7.93 -30.81 -6.80
N ASN A 450 8.58 -29.74 -6.30
CA ASN A 450 10.00 -29.55 -6.58
C ASN A 450 10.73 -28.68 -5.54
N PRO A 451 10.95 -29.17 -4.30
CA PRO A 451 11.78 -28.50 -3.30
C PRO A 451 13.26 -28.37 -3.72
N HIS A 452 13.62 -28.91 -4.89
CA HIS A 452 14.97 -28.89 -5.45
C HIS A 452 15.07 -28.09 -6.75
N ALA A 453 13.98 -27.49 -7.24
CA ALA A 453 14.04 -26.55 -8.36
C ALA A 453 14.87 -25.35 -7.93
N LEU A 454 16.07 -25.23 -8.49
CA LEU A 454 16.92 -24.07 -8.29
C LEU A 454 16.18 -22.86 -8.86
N ARG A 455 15.71 -21.98 -7.98
CA ARG A 455 15.15 -20.69 -8.40
C ARG A 455 16.28 -19.70 -8.55
N GLN A 456 16.12 -18.80 -9.51
CA GLN A 456 17.00 -17.65 -9.65
C GLN A 456 17.12 -16.92 -8.30
N THR A 457 18.35 -16.64 -7.88
CA THR A 457 18.58 -15.94 -6.61
C THR A 457 18.15 -14.48 -6.69
N GLN A 458 17.91 -13.86 -5.54
CA GLN A 458 17.59 -12.44 -5.46
C GLN A 458 18.67 -11.55 -6.10
N ARG A 459 19.94 -11.93 -5.95
CA ARG A 459 21.07 -11.21 -6.58
C ARG A 459 21.04 -11.33 -8.09
N GLU A 460 20.86 -12.54 -8.62
CA GLU A 460 20.74 -12.76 -10.07
C GLU A 460 19.54 -12.01 -10.67
N ALA A 461 18.40 -12.00 -9.99
CA ALA A 461 17.21 -11.29 -10.45
C ALA A 461 17.42 -9.77 -10.45
N ASN A 462 18.05 -9.24 -9.40
CA ASN A 462 18.44 -7.83 -9.31
C ASN A 462 19.45 -7.43 -10.40
N HIS A 463 20.43 -8.29 -10.67
CA HIS A 463 21.40 -8.08 -11.74
C HIS A 463 20.72 -7.99 -13.12
N ARG A 464 19.82 -8.93 -13.44
CA ARG A 464 19.05 -8.89 -14.70
C ARG A 464 18.12 -7.68 -14.77
N LEU A 465 17.54 -7.24 -13.65
CA LEU A 465 16.76 -5.99 -13.60
C LEU A 465 17.63 -4.77 -13.96
N GLY A 466 18.86 -4.71 -13.43
CA GLY A 466 19.83 -3.67 -13.76
C GLY A 466 20.21 -3.68 -15.25
N LEU A 467 20.50 -4.86 -15.81
CA LEU A 467 20.79 -5.01 -17.24
C LEU A 467 19.63 -4.55 -18.12
N LEU A 468 18.40 -4.93 -17.78
CA LEU A 468 17.22 -4.49 -18.52
C LEU A 468 17.06 -2.97 -18.42
N ALA A 469 17.14 -2.39 -17.22
CA ALA A 469 17.03 -0.94 -17.03
C ALA A 469 18.04 -0.17 -17.89
N LYS A 470 19.29 -0.65 -17.93
CA LYS A 470 20.35 -0.09 -18.77
C LYS A 470 20.03 -0.21 -20.27
N ARG A 471 19.59 -1.38 -20.73
CA ARG A 471 19.18 -1.62 -22.14
C ARG A 471 17.99 -0.73 -22.56
N LEU A 472 17.08 -0.45 -21.63
CA LEU A 472 15.92 0.42 -21.86
C LEU A 472 16.26 1.93 -21.82
N GLY A 473 17.49 2.30 -21.43
CA GLY A 473 17.96 3.69 -21.42
C GLY A 473 17.87 4.41 -20.06
N PHE A 474 17.73 3.66 -18.95
CA PHE A 474 17.84 4.21 -17.59
C PHE A 474 19.28 4.14 -17.08
N TRP A 475 19.76 5.25 -16.54
CA TRP A 475 21.14 5.39 -16.07
C TRP A 475 21.17 5.97 -14.66
N SER A 476 21.74 5.20 -13.72
CA SER A 476 21.98 5.68 -12.36
C SER A 476 23.13 4.89 -11.71
N PRO A 477 23.80 5.45 -10.68
CA PRO A 477 24.80 4.70 -9.92
C PRO A 477 24.25 3.41 -9.31
N GLN A 478 22.95 3.38 -9.01
CA GLN A 478 22.27 2.18 -8.52
C GLN A 478 22.09 1.14 -9.62
N VAL A 479 21.71 1.55 -10.84
CA VAL A 479 21.65 0.65 -12.00
C VAL A 479 23.02 0.04 -12.28
N ASP A 480 24.08 0.84 -12.28
CA ASP A 480 25.45 0.34 -12.50
C ASP A 480 25.91 -0.60 -11.37
N SER A 481 25.56 -0.30 -10.12
CA SER A 481 25.82 -1.18 -8.98
C SER A 481 25.14 -2.55 -9.13
N LEU A 482 23.87 -2.57 -9.57
CA LEU A 482 23.16 -3.82 -9.87
C LEU A 482 23.79 -4.57 -11.06
N CYS A 483 24.28 -3.86 -12.08
CA CYS A 483 24.99 -4.46 -13.20
C CYS A 483 26.35 -5.07 -12.78
N ALA A 484 27.02 -4.51 -11.78
CA ALA A 484 28.31 -5.02 -11.29
C ALA A 484 28.18 -6.28 -10.42
N ASP A 485 27.01 -6.50 -9.79
CA ASP A 485 26.74 -7.62 -8.87
C ASP A 485 26.42 -8.94 -9.61
N ALA A 486 27.27 -9.30 -10.58
CA ALA A 486 27.12 -10.51 -11.41
C ALA A 486 27.94 -11.71 -10.88
N ASP A 487 28.66 -11.56 -9.76
CA ASP A 487 29.54 -12.63 -9.29
C ASP A 487 28.72 -13.82 -8.75
N LEU A 488 28.55 -14.83 -9.59
CA LEU A 488 27.89 -16.09 -9.27
C LEU A 488 28.74 -16.97 -8.34
N LYS A 489 30.04 -16.69 -8.20
CA LYS A 489 30.97 -17.56 -7.48
C LYS A 489 30.60 -17.74 -6.00
N PRO A 490 30.21 -16.70 -5.23
CA PRO A 490 29.76 -16.87 -3.84
C PRO A 490 28.48 -17.71 -3.74
N ASN A 491 27.55 -17.56 -4.68
CA ASN A 491 26.31 -18.36 -4.71
C ASN A 491 26.62 -19.83 -4.99
N MET A 492 27.46 -20.10 -6.00
CA MET A 492 27.88 -21.47 -6.33
C MET A 492 28.67 -22.10 -5.20
N LYS A 493 29.55 -21.34 -4.53
CA LYS A 493 30.26 -21.78 -3.34
C LYS A 493 29.29 -22.16 -2.22
N ALA A 494 28.32 -21.31 -1.91
CA ALA A 494 27.30 -21.59 -0.89
C ALA A 494 26.46 -22.82 -1.23
N TYR A 495 26.05 -22.97 -2.49
CA TYR A 495 25.31 -24.14 -2.99
C TYR A 495 26.11 -25.44 -2.80
N LEU A 496 27.36 -25.45 -3.25
CA LEU A 496 28.25 -26.61 -3.13
C LEU A 496 28.47 -26.99 -1.66
N LEU A 497 28.75 -26.01 -0.79
CA LEU A 497 28.93 -26.24 0.65
C LEU A 497 27.66 -26.73 1.35
N GLY A 498 26.48 -26.28 0.93
CA GLY A 498 25.20 -26.75 1.48
C GLY A 498 24.90 -28.21 1.14
N ARG A 499 25.41 -28.73 0.00
CA ARG A 499 25.21 -30.11 -0.46
C ARG A 499 26.37 -31.05 -0.12
N ARG A 500 27.57 -30.49 0.08
CA ARG A 500 28.80 -31.16 0.48
C ARG A 500 29.43 -30.37 1.64
N PRO A 501 28.89 -30.53 2.86
CA PRO A 501 29.37 -29.78 4.01
C PRO A 501 30.68 -30.37 4.55
N LYS A 502 31.55 -29.51 5.08
CA LYS A 502 32.89 -29.85 5.59
C LYS A 502 32.90 -30.85 6.73
N ASN A 503 31.81 -30.91 7.50
CA ASN A 503 31.65 -31.84 8.61
C ASN A 503 31.37 -33.28 8.13
N THR A 504 31.04 -33.47 6.85
CA THR A 504 30.73 -34.80 6.27
C THR A 504 31.72 -35.19 5.17
N TYR A 505 32.30 -34.24 4.44
CA TYR A 505 33.18 -34.49 3.30
C TYR A 505 34.55 -33.84 3.50
N ALA A 506 35.63 -34.57 3.18
CA ALA A 506 36.97 -34.02 3.13
C ALA A 506 37.15 -33.13 1.89
N HIS A 507 37.52 -31.87 2.09
CA HIS A 507 37.71 -30.91 1.00
C HIS A 507 39.21 -30.78 0.68
N PRO A 508 39.64 -31.07 -0.56
CA PRO A 508 41.00 -30.75 -1.01
C PRO A 508 41.31 -29.25 -0.92
N ASP A 509 42.60 -28.89 -0.92
CA ASP A 509 43.02 -27.49 -0.83
C ASP A 509 42.39 -26.61 -1.93
N ARG A 510 41.74 -25.52 -1.47
CA ARG A 510 40.99 -24.56 -2.29
C ARG A 510 39.92 -25.22 -3.18
N TRP A 511 39.38 -26.37 -2.77
CA TRP A 511 38.35 -27.06 -3.54
C TRP A 511 37.12 -26.18 -3.77
N GLU A 512 36.69 -25.43 -2.76
CA GLU A 512 35.54 -24.51 -2.86
C GLU A 512 35.73 -23.46 -3.96
N GLU A 513 36.88 -22.81 -4.00
CA GLU A 513 37.21 -21.80 -5.00
C GLU A 513 37.35 -22.40 -6.39
N LYS A 514 37.94 -23.58 -6.52
CA LYS A 514 38.11 -24.28 -7.80
C LYS A 514 36.79 -24.82 -8.33
N ALA A 515 35.98 -25.44 -7.48
CA ALA A 515 34.69 -26.03 -7.86
C ALA A 515 33.66 -24.96 -8.20
N SER A 516 33.53 -23.91 -7.38
CA SER A 516 32.64 -22.78 -7.70
C SER A 516 33.03 -22.12 -9.02
N ARG A 517 34.33 -21.92 -9.28
CA ARG A 517 34.82 -21.39 -10.57
C ARG A 517 34.44 -22.30 -11.73
N LYS A 518 34.71 -23.60 -11.65
CA LYS A 518 34.34 -24.55 -12.71
C LYS A 518 32.85 -24.52 -13.04
N VAL A 519 31.98 -24.44 -12.03
CA VAL A 519 30.52 -24.34 -12.26
C VAL A 519 30.16 -23.02 -12.93
N VAL A 520 30.76 -21.90 -12.50
CA VAL A 520 30.55 -20.59 -13.14
C VAL A 520 31.03 -20.59 -14.60
N ASP A 521 32.18 -21.20 -14.88
CA ASP A 521 32.73 -21.30 -16.23
C ASP A 521 31.77 -22.11 -17.14
N LEU A 522 31.28 -23.26 -16.66
CA LEU A 522 30.26 -24.05 -17.37
C LEU A 522 28.96 -23.28 -17.64
N LEU A 523 28.51 -22.44 -16.70
CA LEU A 523 27.31 -21.63 -16.92
C LEU A 523 27.54 -20.52 -17.96
N LYS A 524 28.77 -20.02 -18.10
CA LYS A 524 29.13 -19.00 -19.09
C LYS A 524 29.27 -19.56 -20.50
N GLU A 525 29.45 -20.88 -20.65
CA GLU A 525 29.48 -21.56 -21.96
C GLU A 525 28.10 -21.59 -22.62
N LEU A 526 27.02 -21.33 -21.89
CA LEU A 526 25.67 -21.32 -22.42
C LEU A 526 25.33 -19.94 -23.00
N GLU A 527 24.99 -19.91 -24.29
CA GLU A 527 24.50 -18.72 -24.96
C GLU A 527 23.01 -18.45 -24.63
N GLU A 528 22.63 -17.17 -24.59
CA GLU A 528 21.24 -16.79 -24.48
C GLU A 528 20.47 -17.25 -25.73
N ARG A 529 19.28 -17.81 -25.55
CA ARG A 529 18.42 -18.17 -26.68
C ARG A 529 18.03 -16.92 -27.46
N ALA A 530 18.31 -16.92 -28.76
CA ALA A 530 17.87 -15.91 -29.71
C ALA A 530 16.54 -16.29 -30.39
N ASP A 531 16.21 -17.58 -30.41
CA ASP A 531 14.94 -18.08 -30.92
C ASP A 531 13.80 -17.77 -29.94
N TYR A 532 12.82 -17.02 -30.41
CA TYR A 532 11.62 -16.74 -29.64
C TYR A 532 10.38 -16.84 -30.54
N GLN A 533 9.27 -17.28 -29.96
CA GLN A 533 7.95 -17.22 -30.59
C GLN A 533 7.04 -16.45 -29.65
N VAL A 534 6.47 -15.36 -30.17
CA VAL A 534 5.42 -14.63 -29.45
C VAL A 534 4.14 -15.44 -29.57
N VAL A 535 3.83 -16.20 -28.52
CA VAL A 535 2.53 -16.86 -28.41
C VAL A 535 1.57 -15.88 -27.78
N THR A 536 0.59 -15.45 -28.57
CA THR A 536 -0.52 -14.61 -28.15
C THR A 536 -1.32 -15.33 -27.05
N PRO A 537 -1.30 -14.84 -25.79
CA PRO A 537 -2.07 -15.47 -24.72
C PRO A 537 -3.57 -15.23 -24.94
N PRO A 538 -4.44 -16.22 -24.66
CA PRO A 538 -5.87 -16.03 -24.76
C PRO A 538 -6.36 -15.06 -23.67
N LEU A 539 -7.27 -14.14 -24.02
CA LEU A 539 -7.92 -13.24 -23.05
C LEU A 539 -9.12 -13.90 -22.35
N THR A 540 -9.67 -14.95 -22.95
CA THR A 540 -10.85 -15.68 -22.44
C THR A 540 -10.53 -17.17 -22.28
N THR A 541 -11.39 -17.89 -21.55
CA THR A 541 -11.22 -19.32 -21.26
C THR A 541 -12.58 -19.98 -20.98
N GLU A 542 -12.74 -21.20 -21.46
CA GLU A 542 -13.88 -22.08 -21.13
C GLU A 542 -13.65 -22.86 -19.82
N ALA A 543 -12.46 -22.72 -19.22
CA ALA A 543 -12.17 -23.27 -17.90
C ALA A 543 -12.78 -22.42 -16.77
N ALA A 544 -12.83 -23.00 -15.57
CA ALA A 544 -13.32 -22.32 -14.38
C ALA A 544 -12.69 -20.92 -14.16
N PRO A 545 -13.48 -19.94 -13.66
CA PRO A 545 -13.04 -18.57 -13.53
C PRO A 545 -11.80 -18.45 -12.64
N PRO A 546 -10.78 -17.67 -13.06
CA PRO A 546 -9.60 -17.44 -12.25
C PRO A 546 -9.91 -16.52 -11.08
N LYS A 547 -8.98 -16.44 -10.13
CA LYS A 547 -8.97 -15.38 -9.12
C LYS A 547 -8.78 -14.02 -9.81
N ARG A 548 -9.65 -13.05 -9.52
CA ARG A 548 -9.76 -11.77 -10.25
C ARG A 548 -9.14 -10.55 -9.55
N CYS A 549 -8.66 -10.69 -8.31
CA CYS A 549 -7.97 -9.62 -7.57
C CYS A 549 -6.85 -10.14 -6.66
N GLY A 550 -5.94 -9.24 -6.28
CA GLY A 550 -4.77 -9.49 -5.44
C GLY A 550 -3.71 -10.35 -6.11
N LEU A 551 -2.92 -11.07 -5.29
CA LEU A 551 -1.82 -11.88 -5.82
C LEU A 551 -2.34 -13.02 -6.72
N PRO A 552 -1.72 -13.23 -7.90
CA PRO A 552 -2.06 -14.34 -8.78
C PRO A 552 -1.67 -15.67 -8.13
N ALA A 553 -2.40 -16.74 -8.45
CA ALA A 553 -2.00 -18.08 -8.07
C ALA A 553 -0.68 -18.46 -8.74
N PHE A 554 0.18 -19.22 -8.06
CA PHE A 554 1.49 -19.62 -8.57
C PHE A 554 1.41 -20.31 -9.94
N THR A 555 0.43 -21.18 -10.15
CA THR A 555 0.25 -21.91 -11.42
C THR A 555 -0.14 -20.98 -12.57
N SER A 556 -1.08 -20.06 -12.34
CA SER A 556 -1.51 -19.07 -13.31
C SER A 556 -0.36 -18.13 -13.65
N HIS A 557 0.34 -17.62 -12.64
CA HIS A 557 1.52 -16.78 -12.84
C HIS A 557 2.62 -17.50 -13.63
N GLN A 558 2.91 -18.77 -13.33
CA GLN A 558 3.94 -19.54 -14.05
C GLN A 558 3.60 -19.73 -15.53
N LYS A 559 2.31 -19.88 -15.87
CA LYS A 559 1.81 -19.92 -17.25
C LYS A 559 1.95 -18.53 -17.91
N ASP A 560 1.41 -17.51 -17.26
CA ASP A 560 1.22 -16.18 -17.83
C ASP A 560 2.52 -15.36 -17.93
N ARG A 561 3.52 -15.64 -17.07
CA ARG A 561 4.77 -14.86 -17.03
C ARG A 561 5.53 -14.83 -18.35
N SER A 562 5.38 -15.87 -19.18
CA SER A 562 6.04 -15.95 -20.50
C SER A 562 5.42 -15.01 -21.54
N SER A 563 4.26 -14.43 -21.24
CA SER A 563 3.56 -13.49 -22.11
C SER A 563 3.46 -12.08 -21.51
N LEU A 564 4.11 -11.78 -20.37
CA LEU A 564 4.08 -10.45 -19.75
C LEU A 564 5.08 -9.51 -20.45
N PHE A 565 4.90 -9.25 -21.74
CA PHE A 565 5.69 -8.34 -22.55
C PHE A 565 4.76 -7.32 -23.22
N LEU A 566 5.26 -6.14 -23.59
CA LEU A 566 4.40 -5.08 -24.16
C LEU A 566 3.57 -5.57 -25.36
N PRO A 567 4.14 -6.29 -26.35
CA PRO A 567 3.34 -6.75 -27.50
C PRO A 567 2.16 -7.62 -27.09
N CYS A 568 2.28 -8.39 -26.00
CA CYS A 568 1.22 -9.24 -25.49
C CYS A 568 0.22 -8.50 -24.58
N ILE A 569 0.67 -7.49 -23.85
CA ILE A 569 -0.20 -6.69 -22.96
C ILE A 569 -1.10 -5.77 -23.78
N TYR A 570 -0.59 -5.25 -24.89
CA TYR A 570 -1.29 -4.32 -25.77
C TYR A 570 -1.88 -4.99 -27.01
N ILE A 571 -2.10 -6.32 -26.99
CA ILE A 571 -2.81 -7.02 -28.07
C ILE A 571 -4.23 -6.47 -28.19
N ASP A 572 -4.66 -6.20 -29.42
CA ASP A 572 -6.04 -5.85 -29.73
C ASP A 572 -7.04 -6.94 -29.34
N SER A 573 -8.31 -6.54 -29.24
CA SER A 573 -9.41 -7.40 -28.80
C SER A 573 -9.42 -8.78 -29.47
N GLN A 574 -9.45 -9.83 -28.65
CA GLN A 574 -9.72 -11.20 -29.07
C GLN A 574 -11.22 -11.51 -28.95
N SER A 575 -11.65 -12.66 -29.48
CA SER A 575 -13.02 -13.15 -29.34
C SER A 575 -13.44 -13.29 -27.88
N GLU A 576 -14.70 -12.96 -27.60
CA GLU A 576 -15.35 -13.22 -26.32
C GLU A 576 -15.36 -14.73 -26.00
N GLY A 577 -15.43 -15.07 -24.71
CA GLY A 577 -15.52 -16.45 -24.23
C GLY A 577 -16.21 -16.54 -22.88
N GLU A 578 -16.39 -17.74 -22.33
CA GLU A 578 -17.22 -17.92 -21.13
C GLU A 578 -16.69 -17.17 -19.90
N ASN A 579 -15.39 -17.27 -19.63
CA ASN A 579 -14.73 -16.64 -18.49
C ASN A 579 -13.49 -15.83 -18.93
N PRO A 580 -13.07 -14.80 -18.18
CA PRO A 580 -11.80 -14.13 -18.44
C PRO A 580 -10.62 -15.06 -18.08
N SER A 581 -9.55 -15.04 -18.87
CA SER A 581 -8.33 -15.80 -18.56
C SER A 581 -7.53 -15.17 -17.43
N SER A 582 -6.61 -15.91 -16.80
CA SER A 582 -5.73 -15.33 -15.77
C SER A 582 -4.80 -14.25 -16.31
N PHE A 583 -4.40 -14.35 -17.58
CA PHE A 583 -3.63 -13.31 -18.26
C PHE A 583 -4.45 -12.04 -18.45
N CYS A 584 -5.74 -12.16 -18.82
CA CYS A 584 -6.65 -11.03 -18.94
C CYS A 584 -6.77 -10.25 -17.62
N ILE A 585 -6.87 -10.95 -16.49
CA ILE A 585 -6.87 -10.31 -15.16
C ILE A 585 -5.56 -9.54 -14.90
N LEU A 586 -4.40 -10.14 -15.18
CA LEU A 586 -3.11 -9.47 -14.98
C LEU A 586 -2.93 -8.25 -15.89
N ARG A 587 -3.38 -8.34 -17.15
CA ARG A 587 -3.42 -7.24 -18.11
C ARG A 587 -4.29 -6.09 -17.61
N ASP A 588 -5.50 -6.39 -17.15
CA ASP A 588 -6.43 -5.41 -16.59
C ASP A 588 -5.84 -4.69 -15.36
N MET A 589 -5.17 -5.43 -14.47
CA MET A 589 -4.47 -4.84 -13.33
C MET A 589 -3.39 -3.85 -13.78
N ILE A 590 -2.62 -4.19 -14.82
CA ILE A 590 -1.59 -3.32 -15.41
C ILE A 590 -2.24 -2.03 -15.95
N PHE A 591 -3.32 -2.14 -16.72
CA PHE A 591 -4.03 -0.97 -17.26
C PHE A 591 -4.66 -0.11 -16.17
N THR A 592 -5.26 -0.71 -15.15
CA THR A 592 -5.82 0.00 -14.01
C THR A 592 -4.75 0.82 -13.27
N PHE A 593 -3.56 0.25 -13.07
CA PHE A 593 -2.51 0.86 -12.26
C PHE A 593 -1.58 1.80 -13.04
N LEU A 594 -1.30 1.50 -14.31
CA LEU A 594 -0.33 2.22 -15.12
C LEU A 594 -0.98 3.08 -16.21
N GLY A 595 -2.18 2.72 -16.69
CA GLY A 595 -2.91 3.38 -17.79
C GLY A 595 -2.98 2.53 -19.08
N GLU A 596 -4.00 2.80 -19.90
CA GLU A 596 -4.30 2.08 -21.15
C GLU A 596 -3.61 2.72 -22.37
N ASP A 597 -3.51 4.05 -22.45
CA ASP A 597 -3.06 4.78 -23.65
C ASP A 597 -1.54 4.99 -23.77
N MET A 598 -0.72 4.06 -23.27
CA MET A 598 0.73 4.29 -23.12
C MET A 598 1.61 3.71 -24.23
N PHE A 599 1.06 2.85 -25.08
CA PHE A 599 1.81 2.21 -26.16
C PHE A 599 1.05 2.42 -27.48
N PRO A 600 1.73 2.76 -28.60
CA PRO A 600 1.07 2.86 -29.90
C PRO A 600 0.44 1.50 -30.24
N ALA A 601 -0.83 1.52 -30.64
CA ALA A 601 -1.61 0.31 -30.93
C ALA A 601 -1.03 -0.54 -32.06
N GLU A 602 -0.08 -0.02 -32.84
CA GLU A 602 0.54 -0.73 -33.95
C GLU A 602 2.08 -0.69 -33.89
N PRO A 603 2.74 -1.73 -33.36
CA PRO A 603 4.06 -2.08 -33.82
C PRO A 603 3.91 -2.84 -35.14
N HIS A 604 4.12 -2.17 -36.29
CA HIS A 604 4.33 -2.93 -37.53
C HIS A 604 5.59 -3.79 -37.36
N PRO A 605 5.50 -5.14 -37.41
CA PRO A 605 6.69 -5.95 -37.43
C PRO A 605 7.47 -5.65 -38.73
N PRO A 606 8.80 -5.45 -38.67
CA PRO A 606 9.59 -5.30 -39.88
C PRO A 606 9.58 -6.65 -40.62
N GLY A 607 8.79 -6.76 -41.69
CA GLY A 607 8.78 -7.97 -42.52
C GLY A 607 7.57 -8.28 -43.38
N THR A 608 6.48 -7.49 -43.36
CA THR A 608 5.39 -7.70 -44.32
C THR A 608 5.65 -6.91 -45.61
N PRO A 609 5.78 -7.56 -46.78
CA PRO A 609 5.95 -6.84 -48.04
C PRO A 609 4.65 -6.09 -48.38
N HIS A 610 4.73 -4.76 -48.43
CA HIS A 610 3.62 -3.92 -48.91
C HIS A 610 3.33 -4.23 -50.38
N THR A 611 2.15 -4.78 -50.66
CA THR A 611 1.51 -4.62 -51.97
C THR A 611 0.99 -3.18 -52.06
N PRO A 612 1.38 -2.39 -53.07
CA PRO A 612 0.90 -1.01 -53.21
C PRO A 612 -0.57 -1.04 -53.67
N ILE A 613 -1.44 -0.40 -52.88
CA ILE A 613 -2.82 -0.10 -53.26
C ILE A 613 -2.76 1.18 -54.10
N HIS A 614 -3.22 1.08 -55.35
CA HIS A 614 -3.52 2.21 -56.22
C HIS A 614 -4.68 3.00 -55.61
N GLU A 615 -4.44 4.25 -55.23
CA GLU A 615 -5.50 5.20 -54.87
C GLU A 615 -5.93 5.97 -56.13
N ASP A 616 -7.18 5.75 -56.54
CA ASP A 616 -7.89 6.58 -57.51
C ASP A 616 -8.34 7.89 -56.83
N PHE A 617 -7.86 9.03 -57.34
CA PHE A 617 -8.31 10.36 -56.96
C PHE A 617 -9.61 10.73 -57.69
N PRO A 618 -10.60 11.36 -57.02
CA PRO A 618 -11.54 12.23 -57.69
C PRO A 618 -11.06 13.70 -57.66
N MET A 619 -11.09 14.32 -58.83
CA MET A 619 -10.93 15.77 -59.06
C MET A 619 -11.98 16.57 -58.28
N GLU A 620 -11.57 17.70 -57.71
CA GLU A 620 -12.46 18.85 -57.54
C GLU A 620 -11.72 20.18 -57.70
N GLU A 621 -12.47 21.15 -58.21
CA GLU A 621 -12.06 22.32 -59.00
C GLU A 621 -11.39 23.46 -58.21
N GLN A 622 -10.46 24.14 -58.87
CA GLN A 622 -9.93 25.45 -58.47
C GLN A 622 -10.94 26.57 -58.77
N PRO A 623 -10.84 27.71 -58.05
CA PRO A 623 -11.06 29.01 -58.67
C PRO A 623 -9.79 29.85 -58.73
N GLN A 624 -9.72 30.54 -59.86
CA GLN A 624 -8.65 31.39 -60.37
C GLN A 624 -8.41 32.66 -59.55
N LEU A 625 -7.16 33.15 -59.57
CA LEU A 625 -6.85 34.59 -59.55
C LEU A 625 -5.62 34.86 -60.41
N GLN A 626 -5.85 35.63 -61.49
CA GLN A 626 -4.89 36.34 -62.34
C GLN A 626 -4.04 37.31 -61.48
N GLY A 627 -2.81 37.71 -61.77
CA GLY A 627 -1.90 37.56 -62.90
C GLY A 627 -0.67 38.48 -62.66
N VAL A 628 0.18 38.62 -63.69
CA VAL A 628 1.37 39.50 -63.83
C VAL A 628 2.75 38.85 -63.55
N ASP A 629 3.21 37.96 -64.45
CA ASP A 629 4.23 38.17 -65.50
C ASP A 629 5.53 39.00 -65.26
N PRO A 630 6.62 38.76 -66.05
CA PRO A 630 7.90 38.20 -65.58
C PRO A 630 9.12 39.06 -66.01
N VAL A 631 10.35 38.54 -65.91
CA VAL A 631 11.58 38.86 -66.71
C VAL A 631 12.74 38.04 -66.09
N GLU A 632 13.24 37.01 -66.80
CA GLU A 632 14.55 36.94 -67.50
C GLU A 632 15.77 37.04 -66.56
N GLU A 633 16.88 36.34 -66.68
CA GLU A 633 17.51 35.48 -67.69
C GLU A 633 18.66 34.74 -66.93
N GLY A 634 19.12 33.58 -67.41
CA GLY A 634 20.32 32.91 -66.87
C GLY A 634 21.64 33.61 -67.27
N PRO A 635 22.77 32.89 -67.44
CA PRO A 635 23.08 31.55 -66.97
C PRO A 635 24.56 31.41 -66.45
N GLU A 636 24.90 30.16 -66.12
CA GLU A 636 26.14 29.47 -66.52
C GLU A 636 27.45 29.48 -65.69
N ARG A 637 28.01 28.26 -65.65
CA ARG A 637 29.41 27.78 -65.48
C ARG A 637 29.91 27.57 -64.05
N GLN A 638 29.94 26.32 -63.58
CA GLN A 638 30.99 25.30 -63.82
C GLN A 638 32.39 25.76 -63.41
N LEU A 639 32.99 25.05 -62.45
CA LEU A 639 34.34 24.53 -62.58
C LEU A 639 34.61 23.44 -61.53
N GLN A 640 35.21 22.36 -62.02
CA GLN A 640 35.69 21.16 -61.34
C GLN A 640 36.84 21.45 -60.39
N GLY A 641 37.09 20.51 -59.48
CA GLY A 641 38.33 20.46 -58.72
C GLY A 641 38.40 19.27 -57.77
N GLU A 642 38.70 18.09 -58.32
CA GLU A 642 39.23 16.94 -57.58
C GLU A 642 40.47 17.32 -56.76
N LEU A 643 40.68 16.67 -55.61
CA LEU A 643 41.90 15.94 -55.24
C LEU A 643 41.90 15.58 -53.74
N THR A 644 41.74 14.30 -53.49
CA THR A 644 42.24 13.49 -52.36
C THR A 644 43.79 13.51 -52.31
N PRO A 645 44.49 12.81 -51.38
CA PRO A 645 44.21 12.47 -49.96
C PRO A 645 45.48 12.50 -49.04
N GLN A 646 45.31 11.95 -47.83
CA GLN A 646 46.28 11.24 -46.95
C GLN A 646 47.11 12.06 -45.93
N LEU A 647 46.86 11.80 -44.64
CA LEU A 647 47.51 10.73 -43.85
C LEU A 647 46.68 10.34 -42.63
#